data_AF-A0A6P7FS97-F1
#
_entry.id   AF-A0A6P7FS97-F1
#
_cell.length_a   1.000
_cell.length_b   1.000
_cell.length_c   1.000
_cell.angle_alpha   90.00
_cell.angle_beta   90.00
_cell.angle_gamma   90.00
#
_symmetry.space_group_name_H-M   'P 1'
#
loop_
_entity.id
_entity.type
_entity.pdbx_description
1 polymer ?
#
loop_
_entity_poly.entity_id
_entity_poly.type
_entity_poly.pdbx_seq_one_letter_code
_entity_poly.pdbx_strand_id
1 'polypeptide(L)'
;MIEKLFPIVYLCVCVYSSYTKTINIDVNGTNLKYFGHFWKSTGFCPPDPKESIPKYLLSHEQKTHIALLGSLPNKGITYIRIHWLLNLLTLERNATNEYIYNFTHLDKFMKVLNDNGLSPGFEMMGCNTNFVNFDKNKISWLKLVHQIASRYIDHFGVESVSKWRFESWNEPDLKGYNCLNISALEYLDYVSATNEGLKSAFSASNSTYKFGGPAGLFRDKNHPLCWGILEFCSSASIGVCPLKFVSFHRKGGGSAKGVVDGSLALIDEIFEKFPMLKTMPVSNDEADIETNWSRSLEWRGDVRYASMVAKVIADYYKSVKVERKLKIELLGNDNGFLNYHPFYFTQRTLFARFQMNTTTPPHSQFIKKPVYSLMALLSFLGNSWIPTPAQAQAQAPSPDPLLTTIATRSTKRHKQAFVSVLLAYGNETYDDDNLRVYSKNVSLRLTGLNNEKTWKYTVYKIDNVDSNPFKLWQEMGFPVFPNKSQRKKMRQVEAPLRLVSPTDLKDTYLQFHLTLNMPSVHLVQVCSKSDTLPKRVTSVMFYNVTWNEVIITWKFHSSNARCLLRYEVEYEPAGKCSSTTRNGSSSRRRRRCFERINPLDVGVFMSFHRVGEALVDGKATHIPYRNSKLTRLLQDSLGGNSLTAMIAMVSPRVQDCEESMYTLMYADRVKHIQNHVTINIESKSVIEIFETKIAELRQQLFLLEAREQKLEKKERKRHRTSSHSSELEQIELEKCSLQNQINIIQKKILIGGENLIEKAQQQMELLDNSFKEIQHLDHSHSLLKEILFYKEKEKTLVQKEYADLQEEDKVLDAKIEETEKLINKALEILHTKEQEYQNEICSLLHTNKYLAKELALVQFIIKESVPKSYLDELKSGIVWDNDNQDWQVKGIAYCGNSLRRTSSCGIVESSNPRAVYLNYRRKSKSKSRY
;
A
#
# COMPACT_ATOMS: atom_id res chain seq x y z
N MET A 1 60.95 29.07 5.50
CA MET A 1 61.69 27.83 5.81
C MET A 1 60.83 27.07 6.80
N ILE A 2 60.52 25.78 6.54
CA ILE A 2 59.57 24.89 7.27
C ILE A 2 58.12 25.14 6.77
N GLU A 3 57.45 24.34 5.92
CA GLU A 3 57.39 22.87 5.78
C GLU A 3 57.30 22.12 7.12
N LYS A 4 56.08 22.09 7.68
CA LYS A 4 55.47 21.07 8.57
C LYS A 4 54.52 21.75 9.55
N LEU A 5 53.21 21.63 9.32
CA LEU A 5 52.14 21.51 10.33
C LEU A 5 50.77 21.80 9.70
N PHE A 6 50.21 20.85 8.97
CA PHE A 6 48.75 20.66 8.74
C PHE A 6 48.63 19.31 8.05
N PRO A 7 48.18 18.24 8.75
CA PRO A 7 46.74 17.97 8.81
C PRO A 7 46.31 17.23 10.08
N ILE A 8 45.49 17.86 10.92
CA ILE A 8 44.49 17.14 11.72
C ILE A 8 43.24 18.00 11.65
N VAL A 9 42.08 17.36 11.49
CA VAL A 9 40.71 17.91 11.52
C VAL A 9 40.06 18.04 10.14
N TYR A 10 38.97 17.29 10.02
CA TYR A 10 38.02 17.10 8.90
C TYR A 10 38.34 16.04 7.84
N LEU A 11 38.60 14.82 8.31
CA LEU A 11 38.13 13.60 7.65
C LEU A 11 37.19 12.84 8.59
N CYS A 12 36.15 13.54 9.09
CA CYS A 12 34.90 12.88 9.51
C CYS A 12 34.07 12.60 8.26
N VAL A 13 34.61 11.79 7.35
CA VAL A 13 33.73 10.92 6.57
C VAL A 13 33.21 9.94 7.60
N CYS A 14 31.93 10.05 7.94
CA CYS A 14 31.23 9.05 8.72
C CYS A 14 31.28 7.71 7.97
N VAL A 15 32.39 6.99 8.13
CA VAL A 15 32.38 5.54 8.08
C VAL A 15 31.63 5.13 9.35
N TYR A 16 30.30 5.21 9.31
CA TYR A 16 29.51 4.34 10.15
C TYR A 16 29.97 2.94 9.77
N SER A 17 30.78 2.32 10.63
CA SER A 17 30.94 0.88 10.65
C SER A 17 29.57 0.29 10.35
N SER A 18 29.43 -0.36 9.19
CA SER A 18 28.18 -0.95 8.74
C SER A 18 27.90 -2.17 9.61
N TYR A 19 27.53 -1.91 10.86
CA TYR A 19 27.20 -2.90 11.86
C TYR A 19 26.00 -3.67 11.33
N THR A 20 26.25 -4.92 10.94
CA THR A 20 25.20 -5.78 10.43
C THR A 20 24.29 -6.15 11.58
N LYS A 21 23.04 -5.68 11.55
CA LYS A 21 22.05 -6.01 12.58
C LYS A 21 21.63 -7.47 12.39
N THR A 22 21.84 -8.31 13.39
CA THR A 22 21.39 -9.70 13.34
C THR A 22 19.99 -9.83 13.92
N ILE A 23 19.09 -10.47 13.18
CA ILE A 23 17.73 -10.81 13.60
C ILE A 23 17.66 -12.33 13.69
N ASN A 24 17.49 -12.84 14.91
CA ASN A 24 17.32 -14.27 15.17
C ASN A 24 15.83 -14.58 15.34
N ILE A 25 15.35 -15.61 14.65
CA ILE A 25 13.97 -16.08 14.72
C ILE A 25 13.98 -17.59 14.95
N ASP A 26 13.54 -18.00 16.13
CA ASP A 26 13.31 -19.40 16.44
C ASP A 26 11.87 -19.79 16.11
N VAL A 27 11.71 -20.59 15.06
CA VAL A 27 10.40 -21.05 14.59
C VAL A 27 9.68 -21.90 15.64
N ASN A 28 10.40 -22.61 16.52
CA ASN A 28 9.82 -23.50 17.53
C ASN A 28 9.67 -22.86 18.92
N GLY A 29 9.90 -21.56 19.05
CA GLY A 29 9.90 -20.85 20.33
C GLY A 29 8.67 -21.11 21.21
N THR A 30 8.90 -21.16 22.52
CA THR A 30 7.92 -21.50 23.55
C THR A 30 7.14 -20.27 24.04
N ASN A 31 6.41 -19.55 23.19
CA ASN A 31 5.45 -18.49 23.58
C ASN A 31 4.64 -17.91 22.40
N LEU A 32 4.13 -18.78 21.54
CA LEU A 32 3.44 -18.35 20.32
C LEU A 32 2.06 -17.80 20.65
N LYS A 33 1.86 -16.51 20.36
CA LYS A 33 0.56 -15.84 20.49
C LYS A 33 -0.18 -15.87 19.16
N TYR A 34 -1.50 -15.96 19.20
CA TYR A 34 -2.32 -15.80 18.00
C TYR A 34 -2.21 -14.37 17.49
N PHE A 35 -1.67 -14.21 16.27
CA PHE A 35 -1.48 -12.92 15.62
C PHE A 35 -2.80 -12.41 15.03
N GLY A 36 -3.54 -13.30 14.37
CA GLY A 36 -4.69 -12.93 13.57
C GLY A 36 -4.32 -12.01 12.41
N HIS A 37 -5.34 -11.51 11.72
CA HIS A 37 -5.18 -10.60 10.59
C HIS A 37 -6.14 -9.40 10.75
N PHE A 38 -5.90 -8.62 11.80
CA PHE A 38 -6.80 -7.56 12.22
C PHE A 38 -6.76 -6.31 11.32
N TRP A 39 -5.81 -6.20 10.40
CA TRP A 39 -5.67 -5.06 9.48
C TRP A 39 -6.41 -5.21 8.13
N LYS A 40 -7.25 -6.23 7.97
CA LYS A 40 -7.89 -6.60 6.69
C LYS A 40 -9.07 -5.69 6.31
N SER A 41 -8.97 -4.41 6.62
CA SER A 41 -10.03 -3.43 6.36
C SER A 41 -9.50 -2.22 5.61
N THR A 42 -10.31 -1.76 4.68
CA THR A 42 -10.20 -0.43 4.09
C THR A 42 -11.55 0.27 4.19
N GLY A 43 -11.62 1.54 3.80
CA GLY A 43 -12.87 2.28 3.79
C GLY A 43 -12.85 3.47 2.85
N PHE A 44 -14.04 4.01 2.59
CA PHE A 44 -14.20 5.29 1.91
C PHE A 44 -15.57 5.90 2.19
N CYS A 45 -15.65 7.21 1.99
CA CYS A 45 -16.88 7.98 1.98
C CYS A 45 -17.25 8.37 0.53
N PRO A 46 -18.45 8.02 0.03
CA PRO A 46 -18.96 8.55 -1.22
C PRO A 46 -19.02 10.09 -1.23
N PRO A 47 -18.76 10.77 -2.35
CA PRO A 47 -18.80 12.23 -2.42
C PRO A 47 -20.22 12.78 -2.35
N ASP A 48 -20.35 14.03 -1.91
CA ASP A 48 -21.58 14.81 -2.02
C ASP A 48 -21.92 15.18 -3.48
N PRO A 49 -23.20 15.46 -3.79
CA PRO A 49 -24.35 15.44 -2.88
C PRO A 49 -24.87 14.02 -2.62
N LYS A 50 -25.46 13.78 -1.44
CA LYS A 50 -25.83 12.44 -0.95
C LYS A 50 -26.85 11.69 -1.82
N GLU A 51 -27.63 12.41 -2.61
CA GLU A 51 -28.58 11.85 -3.58
C GLU A 51 -27.88 11.16 -4.75
N SER A 52 -26.62 11.52 -5.02
CA SER A 52 -25.80 10.94 -6.09
C SER A 52 -25.02 9.69 -5.66
N ILE A 53 -25.13 9.27 -4.40
CA ILE A 53 -24.44 8.10 -3.86
C ILE A 53 -24.75 6.81 -4.65
N PRO A 54 -26.01 6.50 -5.02
CA PRO A 54 -26.30 5.35 -5.87
C PRO A 54 -25.55 5.38 -7.21
N LYS A 55 -25.45 6.57 -7.84
CA LYS A 55 -24.74 6.76 -9.12
C LYS A 55 -23.24 6.53 -8.96
N TYR A 56 -22.64 7.02 -7.88
CA TYR A 56 -21.23 6.80 -7.57
C TYR A 56 -20.92 5.32 -7.30
N LEU A 57 -21.63 4.70 -6.34
CA LEU A 57 -21.37 3.33 -5.89
C LEU A 57 -21.64 2.27 -6.97
N LEU A 58 -22.63 2.50 -7.84
CA LEU A 58 -22.99 1.56 -8.91
C LEU A 58 -22.32 1.88 -10.26
N SER A 59 -21.48 2.91 -10.31
CA SER A 59 -20.71 3.27 -11.51
C SER A 59 -19.80 2.12 -11.97
N HIS A 60 -19.52 2.07 -13.28
CA HIS A 60 -18.58 1.09 -13.83
C HIS A 60 -17.17 1.22 -13.24
N GLU A 61 -16.75 2.46 -13.00
CA GLU A 61 -15.48 2.79 -12.37
C GLU A 61 -15.39 2.24 -10.95
N GLN A 62 -16.39 2.49 -10.10
CA GLN A 62 -16.38 2.01 -8.72
C GLN A 62 -16.48 0.48 -8.66
N LYS A 63 -17.24 -0.16 -9.56
CA LYS A 63 -17.26 -1.64 -9.67
C LYS A 63 -15.88 -2.21 -10.01
N THR A 64 -15.16 -1.57 -10.93
CA THR A 64 -13.79 -1.95 -11.29
C THR A 64 -12.85 -1.75 -10.10
N HIS A 65 -12.98 -0.64 -9.39
CA HIS A 65 -12.21 -0.36 -8.19
C HIS A 65 -12.44 -1.40 -7.08
N ILE A 66 -13.70 -1.74 -6.79
CA ILE A 66 -14.05 -2.79 -5.82
C ILE A 66 -13.49 -4.16 -6.24
N ALA A 67 -13.52 -4.47 -7.54
CA ALA A 67 -12.91 -5.69 -8.05
C ALA A 67 -11.39 -5.74 -7.79
N LEU A 68 -10.69 -4.62 -7.97
CA LEU A 68 -9.27 -4.51 -7.64
C LEU A 68 -9.02 -4.62 -6.13
N LEU A 69 -9.86 -4.01 -5.28
CA LEU A 69 -9.75 -4.16 -3.82
C LEU A 69 -9.88 -5.62 -3.38
N GLY A 70 -10.83 -6.36 -3.97
CA GLY A 70 -11.06 -7.79 -3.71
C GLY A 70 -10.01 -8.73 -4.31
N SER A 71 -9.09 -8.23 -5.14
CA SER A 71 -8.11 -9.04 -5.87
C SER A 71 -6.85 -9.40 -5.06
N LEU A 72 -6.73 -8.94 -3.80
CA LEU A 72 -5.58 -9.27 -2.96
C LEU A 72 -5.55 -10.76 -2.59
N PRO A 73 -4.36 -11.39 -2.58
CA PRO A 73 -4.23 -12.79 -2.17
C PRO A 73 -4.66 -12.98 -0.71
N ASN A 74 -5.08 -14.20 -0.37
CA ASN A 74 -5.41 -14.62 1.01
C ASN A 74 -6.43 -13.73 1.74
N LYS A 75 -7.30 -13.04 0.99
CA LYS A 75 -8.21 -11.99 1.50
C LYS A 75 -7.45 -10.91 2.29
N GLY A 76 -6.39 -10.37 1.68
CA GLY A 76 -5.56 -9.31 2.27
C GLY A 76 -6.35 -8.06 2.65
N ILE A 77 -7.41 -7.77 1.91
CA ILE A 77 -8.54 -6.94 2.32
C ILE A 77 -9.77 -7.85 2.34
N THR A 78 -10.56 -7.75 3.41
CA THR A 78 -11.81 -8.49 3.58
C THR A 78 -12.97 -7.53 3.79
N TYR A 79 -12.78 -6.50 4.62
CA TYR A 79 -13.81 -5.53 4.95
C TYR A 79 -13.62 -4.24 4.17
N ILE A 80 -14.73 -3.68 3.70
CA ILE A 80 -14.79 -2.31 3.19
C ILE A 80 -15.84 -1.56 4.01
N ARG A 81 -15.39 -0.60 4.83
CA ARG A 81 -16.24 0.32 5.60
C ARG A 81 -16.70 1.44 4.68
N ILE A 82 -18.02 1.60 4.53
CA ILE A 82 -18.60 2.48 3.51
C ILE A 82 -19.64 3.37 4.16
N HIS A 83 -19.37 4.67 4.11
CA HIS A 83 -20.28 5.66 4.68
C HIS A 83 -21.58 5.72 3.87
N TRP A 84 -22.67 6.10 4.54
CA TRP A 84 -23.95 6.41 3.89
C TRP A 84 -24.60 5.25 3.11
N LEU A 85 -24.37 3.99 3.51
CA LEU A 85 -24.98 2.84 2.82
C LEU A 85 -26.51 2.91 2.76
N LEU A 86 -27.16 3.46 3.80
CA LEU A 86 -28.62 3.55 3.84
C LEU A 86 -29.18 4.63 2.91
N ASN A 87 -28.34 5.52 2.35
CA ASN A 87 -28.75 6.41 1.25
C ASN A 87 -29.02 5.65 -0.06
N LEU A 88 -28.67 4.36 -0.14
CA LEU A 88 -29.08 3.50 -1.25
C LEU A 88 -30.53 3.01 -1.12
N LEU A 89 -31.17 3.21 0.03
CA LEU A 89 -32.59 2.91 0.22
C LEU A 89 -33.44 4.10 -0.26
N THR A 90 -34.54 3.76 -0.93
CA THR A 90 -35.60 4.72 -1.27
C THR A 90 -36.92 4.27 -0.65
N LEU A 91 -37.84 5.21 -0.44
CA LEU A 91 -39.19 4.92 0.02
C LEU A 91 -40.15 4.93 -1.16
N GLU A 92 -40.97 3.90 -1.24
CA GLU A 92 -42.05 3.77 -2.23
C GLU A 92 -43.38 3.57 -1.50
N ARG A 93 -44.48 3.86 -2.18
CA ARG A 93 -45.82 3.58 -1.66
C ARG A 93 -46.31 2.26 -2.24
N ASN A 94 -46.78 1.36 -1.39
CA ASN A 94 -47.42 0.12 -1.82
C ASN A 94 -48.87 0.37 -2.29
N ALA A 95 -49.55 -0.69 -2.74
CA ALA A 95 -50.94 -0.62 -3.20
C ALA A 95 -51.94 -0.18 -2.11
N THR A 96 -51.60 -0.34 -0.83
CA THR A 96 -52.39 0.12 0.33
C THR A 96 -52.00 1.53 0.79
N ASN A 97 -51.17 2.23 0.02
CA ASN A 97 -50.68 3.59 0.27
C ASN A 97 -49.76 3.72 1.51
N GLU A 98 -49.22 2.62 2.00
CA GLU A 98 -48.21 2.57 3.06
C GLU A 98 -46.80 2.66 2.48
N TYR A 99 -45.87 3.25 3.24
CA TYR A 99 -44.48 3.37 2.84
C TYR A 99 -43.73 2.04 3.00
N ILE A 100 -43.06 1.60 1.94
CA ILE A 100 -42.18 0.43 1.90
C ILE A 100 -40.76 0.84 1.47
N TYR A 101 -39.76 0.13 1.99
CA TYR A 101 -38.37 0.34 1.59
C TYR A 101 -38.06 -0.38 0.28
N ASN A 102 -37.51 0.34 -0.69
CA ASN A 102 -36.95 -0.23 -1.91
C ASN A 102 -35.44 -0.44 -1.73
N PHE A 103 -35.02 -1.71 -1.83
CA PHE A 103 -33.64 -2.17 -1.65
C PHE A 103 -32.83 -2.26 -2.95
N THR A 104 -33.39 -1.86 -4.10
CA THR A 104 -32.82 -2.12 -5.43
C THR A 104 -31.35 -1.69 -5.56
N HIS A 105 -30.99 -0.50 -5.10
CA HIS A 105 -29.60 -0.04 -5.20
C HIS A 105 -28.69 -0.72 -4.19
N LEU A 106 -29.16 -0.90 -2.94
CA LEU A 106 -28.39 -1.58 -1.90
C LEU A 106 -28.10 -3.03 -2.27
N ASP A 107 -29.08 -3.75 -2.80
CA ASP A 107 -28.93 -5.14 -3.27
C ASP A 107 -27.90 -5.27 -4.38
N LYS A 108 -27.97 -4.39 -5.39
CA LYS A 108 -27.00 -4.35 -6.49
C LYS A 108 -25.60 -4.12 -5.96
N PHE A 109 -25.44 -3.21 -5.00
CA PHE A 109 -24.14 -2.89 -4.44
C PHE A 109 -23.59 -4.01 -3.53
N MET A 110 -24.43 -4.58 -2.66
CA MET A 110 -24.05 -5.72 -1.81
C MET A 110 -23.66 -6.95 -2.64
N LYS A 111 -24.35 -7.17 -3.77
CA LYS A 111 -23.96 -8.20 -4.73
C LYS A 111 -22.56 -7.95 -5.30
N VAL A 112 -22.23 -6.71 -5.66
CA VAL A 112 -20.88 -6.36 -6.17
C VAL A 112 -19.80 -6.66 -5.13
N LEU A 113 -20.02 -6.38 -3.84
CA LEU A 113 -19.07 -6.74 -2.78
C LEU A 113 -18.90 -8.27 -2.67
N ASN A 114 -20.02 -9.00 -2.58
CA ASN A 114 -20.01 -10.46 -2.43
C ASN A 114 -19.37 -11.17 -3.64
N ASP A 115 -19.70 -10.73 -4.86
CA ASP A 115 -19.12 -11.26 -6.11
C ASP A 115 -17.60 -11.12 -6.11
N ASN A 116 -17.05 -10.07 -5.48
CA ASN A 116 -15.61 -9.83 -5.35
C ASN A 116 -15.01 -10.40 -4.04
N GLY A 117 -15.78 -11.16 -3.26
CA GLY A 117 -15.29 -11.83 -2.04
C GLY A 117 -15.01 -10.90 -0.87
N LEU A 118 -15.62 -9.71 -0.91
CA LEU A 118 -15.53 -8.66 0.11
C LEU A 118 -16.78 -8.70 1.01
N SER A 119 -16.62 -8.21 2.24
CA SER A 119 -17.68 -8.07 3.22
C SER A 119 -17.82 -6.59 3.61
N PRO A 120 -19.04 -6.11 3.88
CA PRO A 120 -19.23 -4.73 4.31
C PRO A 120 -18.78 -4.55 5.77
N GLY A 121 -18.05 -3.46 6.03
CA GLY A 121 -18.17 -2.73 7.28
C GLY A 121 -19.46 -1.94 7.19
N PHE A 122 -20.56 -2.58 7.59
CA PHE A 122 -21.92 -2.09 7.35
C PHE A 122 -22.27 -1.06 8.42
N GLU A 123 -22.04 0.20 8.10
CA GLU A 123 -22.47 1.32 8.94
C GLU A 123 -23.96 1.54 8.79
N MET A 124 -24.65 1.56 9.92
CA MET A 124 -26.09 1.78 10.00
C MET A 124 -26.41 3.29 9.85
N MET A 125 -26.01 3.85 8.71
CA MET A 125 -25.87 5.30 8.51
C MET A 125 -26.55 5.77 7.21
N GLY A 126 -27.42 6.78 7.30
CA GLY A 126 -28.07 7.42 6.15
C GLY A 126 -28.84 8.71 6.46
N CYS A 127 -28.91 9.65 5.51
CA CYS A 127 -29.54 10.98 5.69
C CYS A 127 -30.68 11.31 4.70
N ASN A 128 -31.31 10.32 4.09
CA ASN A 128 -32.32 10.60 3.05
C ASN A 128 -33.51 11.38 3.67
N THR A 129 -33.92 12.51 3.09
CA THR A 129 -34.95 13.41 3.65
C THR A 129 -36.30 12.73 3.87
N ASN A 130 -36.65 11.72 3.05
CA ASN A 130 -37.86 10.93 3.25
C ASN A 130 -37.72 9.88 4.38
N PHE A 131 -36.48 9.46 4.66
CA PHE A 131 -36.07 8.47 5.65
C PHE A 131 -35.96 9.10 7.06
N VAL A 132 -35.47 10.34 7.14
CA VAL A 132 -35.24 11.14 8.36
C VAL A 132 -36.46 11.23 9.31
N ASN A 133 -37.68 11.30 8.79
CA ASN A 133 -38.90 11.38 9.61
C ASN A 133 -39.30 10.04 10.23
N PHE A 134 -38.92 8.91 9.63
CA PHE A 134 -39.16 7.56 10.17
C PHE A 134 -38.11 7.13 11.19
N ASP A 135 -36.88 7.64 11.08
CA ASP A 135 -35.73 7.19 11.86
C ASP A 135 -35.71 7.65 13.31
N LYS A 136 -36.42 8.72 13.66
CA LYS A 136 -36.56 9.15 15.06
C LYS A 136 -37.46 8.21 15.88
N ASN A 137 -38.17 7.29 15.23
CA ASN A 137 -38.98 6.28 15.90
C ASN A 137 -38.18 4.98 16.08
N LYS A 138 -37.85 4.67 17.34
CA LYS A 138 -37.15 3.46 17.77
C LYS A 138 -37.70 2.16 17.15
N ILE A 139 -39.03 2.03 17.07
CA ILE A 139 -39.69 0.81 16.55
C ILE A 139 -39.53 0.73 15.03
N SER A 140 -39.70 1.85 14.32
CA SER A 140 -39.51 1.89 12.86
C SER A 140 -38.07 1.55 12.49
N TRP A 141 -37.10 2.10 13.22
CA TRP A 141 -35.68 1.80 13.04
C TRP A 141 -35.36 0.32 13.27
N LEU A 142 -35.85 -0.25 14.38
CA LEU A 142 -35.68 -1.68 14.68
C LEU A 142 -36.22 -2.56 13.55
N LYS A 143 -37.43 -2.27 13.06
CA LYS A 143 -38.05 -3.02 11.95
C LYS A 143 -37.21 -2.95 10.68
N LEU A 144 -36.67 -1.77 10.35
CA LEU A 144 -35.79 -1.62 9.20
C LEU A 144 -34.52 -2.46 9.36
N VAL A 145 -33.85 -2.39 10.51
CA VAL A 145 -32.62 -3.16 10.77
C VAL A 145 -32.89 -4.66 10.69
N HIS A 146 -34.02 -5.12 11.24
CA HIS A 146 -34.48 -6.50 11.07
C HIS A 146 -34.65 -6.85 9.59
N GLN A 147 -35.35 -6.01 8.81
CA GLN A 147 -35.57 -6.25 7.38
C GLN A 147 -34.26 -6.31 6.59
N ILE A 148 -33.32 -5.39 6.85
CA ILE A 148 -31.99 -5.38 6.22
C ILE A 148 -31.26 -6.70 6.51
N ALA A 149 -31.18 -7.08 7.78
CA ALA A 149 -30.44 -8.28 8.19
C ALA A 149 -31.08 -9.55 7.65
N SER A 150 -32.39 -9.73 7.82
CA SER A 150 -33.14 -10.90 7.32
C SER A 150 -33.01 -11.01 5.79
N ARG A 151 -33.19 -9.90 5.05
CA ARG A 151 -33.04 -9.88 3.59
C ARG A 151 -31.67 -10.38 3.13
N TYR A 152 -30.60 -9.93 3.75
CA TYR A 152 -29.25 -10.33 3.34
C TYR A 152 -28.85 -11.71 3.87
N ILE A 153 -29.42 -12.17 4.98
CA ILE A 153 -29.34 -13.57 5.41
C ILE A 153 -29.98 -14.46 4.34
N ASP A 154 -31.14 -14.09 3.80
CA ASP A 154 -31.80 -14.84 2.74
C ASP A 154 -30.98 -14.83 1.43
N HIS A 155 -30.41 -13.69 1.06
CA HIS A 155 -29.65 -13.55 -0.19
C HIS A 155 -28.26 -14.22 -0.16
N PHE A 156 -27.53 -14.15 0.96
CA PHE A 156 -26.13 -14.56 1.04
C PHE A 156 -25.86 -15.70 2.03
N GLY A 157 -26.87 -16.11 2.78
CA GLY A 157 -26.77 -17.13 3.83
C GLY A 157 -26.23 -16.56 5.15
N VAL A 158 -26.76 -17.08 6.25
CA VAL A 158 -26.39 -16.66 7.62
C VAL A 158 -24.89 -16.80 7.91
N GLU A 159 -24.21 -17.81 7.36
CA GLU A 159 -22.77 -18.03 7.57
C GLU A 159 -21.91 -16.93 6.93
N SER A 160 -22.43 -16.25 5.90
CA SER A 160 -21.77 -15.11 5.27
C SER A 160 -22.05 -13.82 6.03
N VAL A 161 -23.32 -13.56 6.36
CA VAL A 161 -23.75 -12.31 7.02
C VAL A 161 -23.33 -12.24 8.48
N SER A 162 -23.24 -13.37 9.20
CA SER A 162 -22.67 -13.42 10.56
C SER A 162 -21.22 -12.95 10.64
N LYS A 163 -20.49 -12.97 9.52
CA LYS A 163 -19.12 -12.46 9.40
C LYS A 163 -19.08 -10.97 9.05
N TRP A 164 -20.20 -10.36 8.66
CA TRP A 164 -20.24 -8.92 8.43
C TRP A 164 -19.94 -8.17 9.72
N ARG A 165 -19.41 -6.97 9.57
CA ARG A 165 -19.12 -6.08 10.68
C ARG A 165 -20.13 -4.95 10.65
N PHE A 166 -21.20 -5.07 11.44
CA PHE A 166 -22.13 -3.97 11.63
C PHE A 166 -21.54 -2.95 12.59
N GLU A 167 -21.76 -1.68 12.29
CA GLU A 167 -21.22 -0.56 13.06
C GLU A 167 -22.27 0.54 13.21
N SER A 168 -22.18 1.27 14.32
CA SER A 168 -22.98 2.46 14.58
C SER A 168 -22.67 3.58 13.57
N TRP A 169 -23.30 4.73 13.76
CA TRP A 169 -23.11 5.88 12.90
C TRP A 169 -21.66 6.38 12.95
N ASN A 170 -21.09 6.82 11.83
CA ASN A 170 -19.73 7.39 11.79
C ASN A 170 -19.66 8.71 12.55
N GLU A 171 -18.69 8.84 13.47
CA GLU A 171 -18.35 10.07 14.18
C GLU A 171 -19.60 10.88 14.62
N PRO A 172 -20.48 10.28 15.44
CA PRO A 172 -21.84 10.78 15.67
C PRO A 172 -21.89 12.17 16.31
N ASP A 173 -20.82 12.57 17.01
CA ASP A 173 -20.72 13.89 17.63
C ASP A 173 -20.35 15.02 16.65
N LEU A 174 -19.90 14.70 15.43
CA LEU A 174 -19.54 15.71 14.44
C LEU A 174 -20.77 16.18 13.67
N LYS A 175 -21.02 17.49 13.65
CA LYS A 175 -22.15 18.12 12.95
C LYS A 175 -22.26 17.72 11.47
N GLY A 176 -21.14 17.53 10.77
CA GLY A 176 -21.14 17.12 9.36
C GLY A 176 -21.70 15.71 9.12
N TYR A 177 -21.56 14.81 10.11
CA TYR A 177 -22.08 13.44 10.03
C TYR A 177 -23.42 13.28 10.76
N ASN A 178 -23.68 14.08 11.80
CA ASN A 178 -24.96 14.12 12.52
C ASN A 178 -26.02 14.93 11.76
N CYS A 179 -26.39 14.47 10.58
CA CYS A 179 -27.39 15.13 9.75
C CYS A 179 -28.82 15.08 10.30
N LEU A 180 -29.11 14.15 11.24
CA LEU A 180 -30.43 14.02 11.87
C LEU A 180 -30.55 14.86 13.15
N ASN A 181 -29.48 15.55 13.55
CA ASN A 181 -29.37 16.30 14.80
C ASN A 181 -29.78 15.43 16.02
N ILE A 182 -29.24 14.21 16.08
CA ILE A 182 -29.52 13.20 17.10
C ILE A 182 -28.94 13.68 18.44
N SER A 183 -29.78 13.72 19.47
CA SER A 183 -29.37 13.95 20.86
C SER A 183 -28.75 12.70 21.50
N ALA A 184 -28.10 12.86 22.65
CA ALA A 184 -27.48 11.72 23.35
C ALA A 184 -28.49 10.59 23.66
N LEU A 185 -29.70 10.93 24.11
CA LEU A 185 -30.75 9.94 24.41
C LEU A 185 -31.28 9.26 23.15
N GLU A 186 -31.56 10.02 22.09
CA GLU A 186 -32.01 9.46 20.81
C GLU A 186 -30.95 8.52 20.20
N TYR A 187 -29.67 8.80 20.40
CA TYR A 187 -28.60 7.92 19.94
C TYR A 187 -28.54 6.61 20.72
N LEU A 188 -28.78 6.62 22.04
CA LEU A 188 -28.91 5.39 22.82
C LEU A 188 -30.08 4.53 22.31
N ASP A 189 -31.21 5.16 21.98
CA ASP A 189 -32.35 4.47 21.38
C ASP A 189 -32.02 3.88 20.01
N TYR A 190 -31.34 4.63 19.16
CA TYR A 190 -30.83 4.17 17.86
C TYR A 190 -29.90 2.95 18.01
N VAL A 191 -28.89 3.01 18.88
CA VAL A 191 -27.95 1.90 19.08
C VAL A 191 -28.67 0.68 19.65
N SER A 192 -29.58 0.88 20.60
CA SER A 192 -30.37 -0.20 21.21
C SER A 192 -31.29 -0.86 20.19
N ALA A 193 -32.04 -0.08 19.42
CA ALA A 193 -32.93 -0.57 18.35
C ALA A 193 -32.16 -1.30 17.25
N THR A 194 -30.95 -0.83 16.92
CA THR A 194 -30.07 -1.51 15.97
C THR A 194 -29.67 -2.90 16.47
N ASN A 195 -29.21 -3.00 17.72
CA ASN A 195 -28.87 -4.28 18.32
C ASN A 195 -30.08 -5.22 18.42
N GLU A 196 -31.25 -4.71 18.81
CA GLU A 196 -32.48 -5.51 18.89
C GLU A 196 -32.97 -5.99 17.51
N GLY A 197 -32.90 -5.15 16.48
CA GLY A 197 -33.23 -5.52 15.11
C GLY A 197 -32.32 -6.63 14.57
N LEU A 198 -31.00 -6.50 14.78
CA LEU A 198 -30.03 -7.53 14.45
C LEU A 198 -30.30 -8.82 15.25
N LYS A 199 -30.48 -8.72 16.57
CA LYS A 199 -30.80 -9.86 17.43
C LYS A 199 -32.04 -10.61 16.94
N SER A 200 -33.08 -9.86 16.57
CA SER A 200 -34.34 -10.41 16.07
C SER A 200 -34.11 -11.19 14.77
N ALA A 201 -33.41 -10.61 13.79
CA ALA A 201 -33.13 -11.27 12.51
C ALA A 201 -32.30 -12.54 12.63
N PHE A 202 -31.29 -12.54 13.50
CA PHE A 202 -30.42 -13.70 13.70
C PHE A 202 -31.01 -14.77 14.61
N SER A 203 -32.05 -14.46 15.40
CA SER A 203 -32.63 -15.38 16.39
C SER A 203 -33.20 -16.66 15.76
N ALA A 204 -33.86 -16.55 14.60
CA ALA A 204 -34.43 -17.68 13.86
C ALA A 204 -33.39 -18.74 13.44
N SER A 205 -32.13 -18.32 13.28
CA SER A 205 -31.02 -19.17 12.82
C SER A 205 -30.04 -19.57 13.93
N ASN A 206 -30.32 -19.17 15.18
CA ASN A 206 -29.44 -19.33 16.35
C ASN A 206 -27.96 -19.00 16.06
N SER A 207 -27.72 -17.98 15.21
CA SER A 207 -26.39 -17.59 14.75
C SER A 207 -25.93 -16.29 15.42
N THR A 208 -24.62 -16.08 15.46
CA THR A 208 -24.03 -14.87 16.05
C THR A 208 -23.91 -13.75 15.03
N TYR A 209 -23.85 -12.51 15.52
CA TYR A 209 -23.58 -11.31 14.72
C TYR A 209 -22.62 -10.40 15.48
N LYS A 210 -22.01 -9.45 14.75
CA LYS A 210 -21.10 -8.45 15.32
C LYS A 210 -21.67 -7.06 15.09
N PHE A 211 -21.91 -6.33 16.18
CA PHE A 211 -22.29 -4.92 16.16
C PHE A 211 -21.42 -4.16 17.16
N GLY A 212 -20.85 -3.04 16.74
CA GLY A 212 -20.05 -2.19 17.62
C GLY A 212 -20.16 -0.71 17.27
N GLY A 213 -19.45 0.11 18.02
CA GLY A 213 -19.57 1.57 17.99
C GLY A 213 -18.75 2.21 19.10
N PRO A 214 -18.80 3.55 19.27
CA PRO A 214 -19.54 4.54 18.48
C PRO A 214 -18.84 4.99 17.19
N ALA A 215 -17.67 4.45 16.84
CA ALA A 215 -16.88 4.88 15.68
C ALA A 215 -16.58 6.40 15.69
N GLY A 216 -16.24 6.92 16.87
CA GLY A 216 -16.07 8.35 17.08
C GLY A 216 -14.70 8.76 17.58
N LEU A 217 -14.55 10.07 17.75
CA LEU A 217 -13.29 10.73 18.06
C LEU A 217 -13.06 10.95 19.56
N PHE A 218 -14.04 10.70 20.44
CA PHE A 218 -13.90 10.78 21.91
C PHE A 218 -13.09 12.00 22.41
N ARG A 219 -13.65 13.20 22.32
CA ARG A 219 -13.07 14.43 22.89
C ARG A 219 -13.76 14.72 24.23
N ASP A 220 -13.00 15.09 25.25
CA ASP A 220 -13.51 15.28 26.63
C ASP A 220 -14.61 16.33 26.71
N LYS A 221 -14.46 17.40 25.91
CA LYS A 221 -15.48 18.42 25.70
C LYS A 221 -16.13 18.16 24.34
N ASN A 222 -17.45 18.18 24.31
CA ASN A 222 -18.31 18.17 23.12
C ASN A 222 -18.65 16.81 22.49
N HIS A 223 -18.22 15.66 23.02
CA HIS A 223 -18.61 14.34 22.46
C HIS A 223 -19.55 13.52 23.37
N PRO A 224 -20.75 14.03 23.72
CA PRO A 224 -21.68 13.34 24.61
C PRO A 224 -22.23 12.02 24.04
N LEU A 225 -22.31 11.85 22.71
CA LEU A 225 -22.84 10.64 22.08
C LEU A 225 -21.86 9.47 22.24
N CYS A 226 -20.57 9.73 22.00
CA CYS A 226 -19.52 8.72 22.19
C CYS A 226 -19.36 8.30 23.66
N TRP A 227 -19.27 9.27 24.57
CA TRP A 227 -19.08 8.96 26.00
C TRP A 227 -20.34 8.36 26.63
N GLY A 228 -21.53 8.87 26.27
CA GLY A 228 -22.81 8.44 26.82
C GLY A 228 -23.12 6.96 26.53
N ILE A 229 -22.79 6.44 25.34
CA ILE A 229 -23.02 5.01 25.05
C ILE A 229 -22.09 4.09 25.87
N LEU A 230 -20.85 4.51 26.14
CA LEU A 230 -19.94 3.73 26.97
C LEU A 230 -20.37 3.76 28.45
N GLU A 231 -20.82 4.91 28.93
CA GLU A 231 -21.41 5.05 30.27
C GLU A 231 -22.65 4.17 30.43
N PHE A 232 -23.54 4.16 29.44
CA PHE A 232 -24.69 3.26 29.40
C PHE A 232 -24.25 1.78 29.44
N CYS A 233 -23.28 1.39 28.61
CA CYS A 233 -22.75 0.03 28.60
C CYS A 233 -22.04 -0.38 29.89
N SER A 234 -21.47 0.57 30.64
CA SER A 234 -20.79 0.32 31.91
C SER A 234 -21.74 0.27 33.10
N SER A 235 -22.85 1.01 33.06
CA SER A 235 -23.83 1.09 34.14
C SER A 235 -24.89 -0.02 34.08
N ALA A 236 -25.20 -0.51 32.88
CA ALA A 236 -26.15 -1.59 32.72
C ALA A 236 -25.57 -2.92 33.25
N SER A 237 -26.38 -3.70 33.99
CA SER A 237 -25.96 -5.03 34.48
C SER A 237 -25.38 -5.88 33.34
N ILE A 238 -24.36 -6.68 33.65
CA ILE A 238 -23.61 -7.51 32.70
C ILE A 238 -24.60 -8.30 31.80
N GLY A 239 -24.72 -7.87 30.53
CA GLY A 239 -25.61 -8.51 29.54
C GLY A 239 -26.48 -7.55 28.71
N VAL A 240 -26.59 -6.28 29.10
CA VAL A 240 -27.51 -5.31 28.45
C VAL A 240 -26.81 -4.39 27.44
N CYS A 241 -25.48 -4.28 27.45
CA CYS A 241 -24.76 -3.45 26.48
C CYS A 241 -25.03 -3.91 25.02
N PRO A 242 -25.53 -3.01 24.15
CA PRO A 242 -25.83 -3.34 22.76
C PRO A 242 -24.58 -3.59 21.92
N LEU A 243 -23.43 -3.06 22.34
CA LEU A 243 -22.16 -3.17 21.61
C LEU A 243 -21.40 -4.46 21.97
N LYS A 244 -20.79 -5.09 20.96
CA LYS A 244 -19.91 -6.27 21.11
C LYS A 244 -18.43 -5.93 21.09
N PHE A 245 -18.08 -4.77 20.57
CA PHE A 245 -16.73 -4.20 20.56
C PHE A 245 -16.82 -2.68 20.58
N VAL A 246 -15.76 -2.02 21.05
CA VAL A 246 -15.64 -0.55 21.05
C VAL A 246 -14.86 -0.13 19.82
N SER A 247 -15.44 0.71 18.97
CA SER A 247 -14.75 1.34 17.85
C SER A 247 -14.55 2.83 18.03
N PHE A 248 -13.40 3.31 17.58
CA PHE A 248 -12.99 4.71 17.67
C PHE A 248 -12.06 5.07 16.51
N HIS A 249 -11.83 6.37 16.31
CA HIS A 249 -10.86 6.86 15.34
C HIS A 249 -9.74 7.64 16.02
N ARG A 250 -8.50 7.15 15.86
CA ARG A 250 -7.29 7.86 16.27
C ARG A 250 -6.29 7.82 15.13
N LYS A 251 -5.90 9.01 14.67
CA LYS A 251 -5.00 9.25 13.54
C LYS A 251 -3.66 9.79 14.06
N GLY A 252 -2.61 9.72 13.25
CA GLY A 252 -1.23 9.84 13.72
C GLY A 252 -0.58 11.22 13.69
N GLY A 253 -1.25 12.25 13.18
CA GLY A 253 -0.65 13.58 12.98
C GLY A 253 0.63 13.55 12.12
N GLY A 254 0.66 12.62 11.15
CA GLY A 254 1.78 12.41 10.24
C GLY A 254 2.77 11.31 10.67
N SER A 255 2.63 10.72 11.86
CA SER A 255 3.56 9.68 12.33
C SER A 255 2.89 8.34 12.60
N ALA A 256 3.63 7.24 12.38
CA ALA A 256 3.18 5.90 12.74
C ALA A 256 3.01 5.76 14.27
N LYS A 257 3.95 6.33 15.02
CA LYS A 257 3.92 6.35 16.48
C LYS A 257 2.71 7.08 17.03
N GLY A 258 2.35 8.22 16.46
CA GLY A 258 1.16 8.99 16.85
C GLY A 258 -0.14 8.20 16.72
N VAL A 259 -0.28 7.34 15.69
CA VAL A 259 -1.47 6.46 15.56
C VAL A 259 -1.56 5.52 16.75
N VAL A 260 -0.45 4.86 17.08
CA VAL A 260 -0.39 3.87 18.15
C VAL A 260 -0.58 4.55 19.50
N ASP A 261 0.24 5.55 19.82
CA ASP A 261 0.20 6.24 21.11
C ASP A 261 -1.17 6.91 21.35
N GLY A 262 -1.73 7.58 20.34
CA GLY A 262 -3.07 8.18 20.43
C GLY A 262 -4.20 7.14 20.60
N SER A 263 -4.06 5.96 19.99
CA SER A 263 -4.99 4.85 20.23
C SER A 263 -4.87 4.31 21.65
N LEU A 264 -3.65 4.11 22.14
CA LEU A 264 -3.38 3.60 23.48
C LEU A 264 -3.88 4.56 24.55
N ALA A 265 -3.62 5.86 24.41
CA ALA A 265 -4.09 6.88 25.33
C ALA A 265 -5.63 6.85 25.48
N LEU A 266 -6.36 6.77 24.36
CA LEU A 266 -7.82 6.67 24.41
C LEU A 266 -8.31 5.33 24.99
N ILE A 267 -7.66 4.21 24.63
CA ILE A 267 -8.01 2.90 25.17
C ILE A 267 -7.84 2.90 26.70
N ASP A 268 -6.72 3.42 27.18
CA ASP A 268 -6.42 3.49 28.61
C ASP A 268 -7.43 4.40 29.32
N GLU A 269 -7.72 5.57 28.77
CA GLU A 269 -8.75 6.49 29.28
C GLU A 269 -10.14 5.83 29.38
N ILE A 270 -10.58 5.15 28.31
CA ILE A 270 -11.88 4.46 28.28
C ILE A 270 -11.94 3.40 29.40
N PHE A 271 -10.89 2.61 29.60
CA PHE A 271 -10.90 1.52 30.57
C PHE A 271 -10.60 1.95 32.01
N GLU A 272 -9.95 3.09 32.20
CA GLU A 272 -9.87 3.75 33.51
C GLU A 272 -11.24 4.28 33.93
N LYS A 273 -11.96 4.92 33.01
CA LYS A 273 -13.30 5.48 33.26
C LYS A 273 -14.38 4.38 33.37
N PHE A 274 -14.25 3.32 32.58
CA PHE A 274 -15.21 2.21 32.52
C PHE A 274 -14.52 0.83 32.65
N PRO A 275 -14.06 0.44 33.85
CA PRO A 275 -13.29 -0.80 34.06
C PRO A 275 -14.00 -2.09 33.60
N MET A 276 -15.34 -2.10 33.66
CA MET A 276 -16.17 -3.24 33.24
C MET A 276 -16.03 -3.56 31.74
N LEU A 277 -15.65 -2.58 30.92
CA LEU A 277 -15.52 -2.74 29.47
C LEU A 277 -14.18 -3.34 29.04
N LYS A 278 -13.21 -3.53 29.95
CA LYS A 278 -11.84 -4.00 29.64
C LYS A 278 -11.77 -5.37 28.93
N THR A 279 -12.85 -6.15 29.00
CA THR A 279 -12.96 -7.45 28.31
C THR A 279 -13.43 -7.34 26.86
N MET A 280 -13.97 -6.19 26.47
CA MET A 280 -14.46 -5.92 25.12
C MET A 280 -13.30 -5.78 24.13
N PRO A 281 -13.43 -6.33 22.91
CA PRO A 281 -12.53 -6.04 21.82
C PRO A 281 -12.54 -4.54 21.45
N VAL A 282 -11.38 -4.04 21.02
CA VAL A 282 -11.21 -2.65 20.56
C VAL A 282 -10.88 -2.61 19.07
N SER A 283 -11.36 -1.55 18.42
CA SER A 283 -11.28 -1.33 16.98
C SER A 283 -10.85 0.12 16.72
N ASN A 284 -9.76 0.32 15.98
CA ASN A 284 -9.46 1.63 15.39
C ASN A 284 -9.62 1.53 13.88
N ASP A 285 -10.77 1.98 13.38
CA ASP A 285 -11.20 1.66 12.01
C ASP A 285 -10.81 2.71 10.99
N GLU A 286 -10.25 3.83 11.46
CA GLU A 286 -9.63 4.90 10.69
C GLU A 286 -8.25 5.24 11.29
N ALA A 287 -7.39 4.22 11.40
CA ALA A 287 -6.05 4.29 11.99
C ALA A 287 -5.01 4.87 11.02
N ASP A 288 -5.31 6.05 10.48
CA ASP A 288 -4.51 6.65 9.42
C ASP A 288 -3.34 7.47 9.95
N ILE A 289 -2.22 7.44 9.23
CA ILE A 289 -1.02 8.23 9.56
C ILE A 289 -1.33 9.73 9.65
N GLU A 290 -2.08 10.26 8.69
CA GLU A 290 -2.47 11.67 8.65
C GLU A 290 -3.96 11.80 8.35
N THR A 291 -4.56 12.82 8.97
CA THR A 291 -5.93 13.28 8.74
C THR A 291 -6.13 13.76 7.29
N ASN A 292 -7.39 13.91 6.89
CA ASN A 292 -7.78 14.37 5.56
C ASN A 292 -7.19 13.56 4.39
N TRP A 293 -7.98 12.61 3.87
CA TRP A 293 -7.57 11.71 2.80
C TRP A 293 -7.23 12.41 1.48
N SER A 294 -7.85 13.55 1.18
CA SER A 294 -7.74 14.24 -0.11
C SER A 294 -6.57 15.23 -0.17
N ARG A 295 -5.97 15.58 0.97
CA ARG A 295 -4.74 16.40 1.03
C ARG A 295 -3.62 15.72 0.21
N SER A 296 -3.01 16.49 -0.70
CA SER A 296 -1.87 16.00 -1.48
C SER A 296 -0.63 15.94 -0.60
N LEU A 297 -0.08 14.75 -0.37
CA LEU A 297 1.18 14.52 0.33
C LEU A 297 2.02 13.51 -0.45
N GLU A 298 3.27 13.85 -0.79
CA GLU A 298 4.09 13.01 -1.66
C GLU A 298 4.33 11.60 -1.11
N TRP A 299 4.57 11.48 0.19
CA TRP A 299 4.82 10.20 0.85
C TRP A 299 3.65 9.22 0.75
N ARG A 300 2.41 9.69 0.48
CA ARG A 300 1.25 8.84 0.22
C ARG A 300 1.34 8.09 -1.12
N GLY A 301 2.18 8.58 -2.03
CA GLY A 301 2.40 8.01 -3.36
C GLY A 301 3.41 6.86 -3.42
N ASP A 302 4.29 6.75 -2.43
CA ASP A 302 5.46 5.86 -2.47
C ASP A 302 5.58 4.91 -1.26
N VAL A 303 6.75 4.27 -1.07
CA VAL A 303 6.98 3.25 -0.05
C VAL A 303 7.07 3.82 1.37
N ARG A 304 7.23 5.14 1.56
CA ARG A 304 7.15 5.78 2.89
C ARG A 304 5.82 5.48 3.57
N TYR A 305 4.70 5.61 2.84
CA TYR A 305 3.39 5.25 3.39
C TYR A 305 3.32 3.76 3.73
N ALA A 306 3.84 2.89 2.86
CA ALA A 306 3.84 1.45 3.09
C ALA A 306 4.65 1.06 4.34
N SER A 307 5.84 1.63 4.54
CA SER A 307 6.66 1.34 5.72
C SER A 307 5.98 1.81 7.00
N MET A 308 5.35 2.99 6.99
CA MET A 308 4.61 3.50 8.15
C MET A 308 3.40 2.62 8.51
N VAL A 309 2.61 2.19 7.52
CA VAL A 309 1.47 1.27 7.77
C VAL A 309 1.95 -0.08 8.35
N ALA A 310 3.05 -0.63 7.84
CA ALA A 310 3.64 -1.85 8.38
C ALA A 310 4.09 -1.69 9.85
N LYS A 311 4.67 -0.53 10.18
CA LYS A 311 5.07 -0.16 11.55
C LYS A 311 3.86 -0.06 12.48
N VAL A 312 2.80 0.67 12.09
CA VAL A 312 1.57 0.77 12.89
C VAL A 312 1.01 -0.62 13.21
N ILE A 313 0.93 -1.52 12.22
CA ILE A 313 0.41 -2.89 12.44
C ILE A 313 1.25 -3.66 13.46
N ALA A 314 2.58 -3.60 13.35
CA ALA A 314 3.48 -4.30 14.26
C ALA A 314 3.38 -3.76 15.70
N ASP A 315 3.47 -2.44 15.83
CA ASP A 315 3.52 -1.75 17.13
C ASP A 315 2.15 -1.83 17.82
N TYR A 316 1.05 -1.69 17.08
CA TYR A 316 -0.31 -1.85 17.62
C TYR A 316 -0.55 -3.26 18.16
N TYR A 317 -0.13 -4.31 17.43
CA TYR A 317 -0.22 -5.68 17.95
C TYR A 317 0.59 -5.86 19.24
N LYS A 318 1.83 -5.36 19.27
CA LYS A 318 2.69 -5.46 20.44
C LYS A 318 2.03 -4.75 21.64
N SER A 319 1.65 -3.49 21.50
CA SER A 319 1.18 -2.71 22.63
C SER A 319 -0.24 -3.05 23.10
N VAL A 320 -1.15 -3.40 22.18
CA VAL A 320 -2.54 -3.75 22.55
C VAL A 320 -2.65 -5.22 22.95
N LYS A 321 -2.13 -6.15 22.13
CA LYS A 321 -2.30 -7.60 22.35
C LYS A 321 -1.25 -8.19 23.27
N VAL A 322 0.02 -7.80 23.13
CA VAL A 322 1.12 -8.44 23.88
C VAL A 322 1.27 -7.80 25.26
N GLU A 323 1.37 -6.48 25.33
CA GLU A 323 1.64 -5.70 26.56
C GLU A 323 0.35 -5.53 27.40
N ARG A 324 -0.72 -4.96 26.82
CA ARG A 324 -1.99 -4.73 27.52
C ARG A 324 -2.92 -5.95 27.62
N LYS A 325 -2.60 -7.04 26.90
CA LYS A 325 -3.40 -8.29 26.86
C LYS A 325 -4.86 -8.09 26.40
N LEU A 326 -5.14 -7.03 25.64
CA LEU A 326 -6.47 -6.72 25.12
C LEU A 326 -6.78 -7.53 23.86
N LYS A 327 -8.06 -7.57 23.49
CA LYS A 327 -8.52 -8.18 22.23
C LYS A 327 -8.59 -7.10 21.16
N ILE A 328 -7.92 -7.33 20.03
CA ILE A 328 -8.04 -6.47 18.85
C ILE A 328 -9.18 -7.04 17.99
N GLU A 329 -10.18 -6.22 17.70
CA GLU A 329 -11.21 -6.54 16.70
C GLU A 329 -10.70 -6.21 15.29
N LEU A 330 -10.28 -4.96 15.07
CA LEU A 330 -9.83 -4.48 13.78
C LEU A 330 -8.86 -3.29 13.92
N LEU A 331 -8.04 -3.09 12.89
CA LEU A 331 -7.26 -1.89 12.64
C LEU A 331 -7.43 -1.50 11.18
N GLY A 332 -8.30 -0.53 10.89
CA GLY A 332 -8.62 -0.11 9.51
C GLY A 332 -7.74 1.03 9.02
N ASN A 333 -7.36 1.00 7.74
CA ASN A 333 -6.82 2.17 7.05
C ASN A 333 -7.90 2.70 6.09
N ASP A 334 -8.29 3.95 6.23
CA ASP A 334 -9.38 4.51 5.44
C ASP A 334 -8.81 5.10 4.13
N ASN A 335 -8.36 4.20 3.26
CA ASN A 335 -7.61 4.51 2.04
C ASN A 335 -8.21 3.84 0.77
N GLY A 336 -9.46 3.41 0.85
CA GLY A 336 -10.23 2.83 -0.25
C GLY A 336 -10.91 3.86 -1.14
N PHE A 337 -10.46 5.13 -1.09
CA PHE A 337 -10.98 6.24 -1.90
C PHE A 337 -10.50 6.18 -3.35
N LEU A 338 -11.27 6.80 -4.25
CA LEU A 338 -10.81 7.19 -5.58
C LEU A 338 -10.15 8.57 -5.51
N ASN A 339 -8.95 8.72 -6.06
CA ASN A 339 -8.29 10.03 -6.12
C ASN A 339 -8.93 10.94 -7.18
N TYR A 340 -8.63 12.23 -7.10
CA TYR A 340 -9.07 13.27 -8.05
C TYR A 340 -7.88 13.96 -8.72
N HIS A 341 -8.11 14.45 -9.93
CA HIS A 341 -7.18 15.34 -10.62
C HIS A 341 -6.98 16.64 -9.82
N PRO A 342 -5.76 17.22 -9.75
CA PRO A 342 -4.51 16.77 -10.37
C PRO A 342 -3.68 15.78 -9.52
N PHE A 343 -4.20 15.33 -8.37
CA PHE A 343 -3.45 14.58 -7.35
C PHE A 343 -3.60 13.06 -7.50
N TYR A 344 -2.94 12.48 -8.51
CA TYR A 344 -3.10 11.07 -8.86
C TYR A 344 -2.56 10.08 -7.81
N PHE A 345 -1.35 10.31 -7.32
CA PHE A 345 -0.65 9.41 -6.40
C PHE A 345 -0.65 9.92 -4.95
N THR A 346 -0.74 11.23 -4.75
CA THR A 346 -0.43 11.90 -3.48
C THR A 346 -1.62 12.00 -2.53
N GLN A 347 -2.81 11.54 -2.93
CA GLN A 347 -3.96 11.35 -2.02
C GLN A 347 -3.88 10.00 -1.31
N ARG A 348 -4.61 9.85 -0.19
CA ARG A 348 -4.63 8.63 0.62
C ARG A 348 -5.53 7.57 -0.02
N THR A 349 -5.00 6.95 -1.07
CA THR A 349 -5.67 5.91 -1.87
C THR A 349 -4.80 4.67 -2.01
N LEU A 350 -5.41 3.51 -2.29
CA LEU A 350 -4.71 2.27 -2.63
C LEU A 350 -4.26 2.23 -4.10
N PHE A 351 -4.93 2.98 -4.98
CA PHE A 351 -4.64 3.06 -6.41
C PHE A 351 -4.53 4.52 -6.86
N ALA A 352 -3.73 4.76 -7.90
CA ALA A 352 -3.77 5.98 -8.68
C ALA A 352 -4.70 5.77 -9.88
N ARG A 353 -5.78 6.56 -9.92
CA ARG A 353 -6.86 6.56 -10.91
C ARG A 353 -6.65 7.67 -11.92
N PHE A 354 -6.54 7.32 -13.20
CA PHE A 354 -6.45 8.23 -14.34
C PHE A 354 -7.75 8.18 -15.14
N GLN A 355 -8.47 9.29 -15.21
CA GLN A 355 -9.68 9.42 -16.02
C GLN A 355 -9.27 9.82 -17.44
N MET A 356 -9.31 8.88 -18.38
CA MET A 356 -8.84 9.02 -19.76
C MET A 356 -9.89 9.70 -20.64
N ASN A 357 -10.20 10.96 -20.32
CA ASN A 357 -11.31 11.71 -20.91
C ASN A 357 -11.13 12.01 -22.40
N THR A 358 -9.91 11.93 -22.93
CA THR A 358 -9.59 12.13 -24.36
C THR A 358 -9.86 10.91 -25.24
N THR A 359 -10.35 9.82 -24.66
CA THR A 359 -10.69 8.59 -25.42
C THR A 359 -12.20 8.47 -25.64
N THR A 360 -12.58 7.71 -26.66
CA THR A 360 -13.98 7.47 -27.01
C THR A 360 -14.30 5.97 -26.95
N PRO A 361 -15.13 5.50 -26.00
CA PRO A 361 -15.68 6.26 -24.87
C PRO A 361 -14.62 6.60 -23.82
N PRO A 362 -14.86 7.63 -22.97
CA PRO A 362 -14.04 7.90 -21.80
C PRO A 362 -13.99 6.68 -20.87
N HIS A 363 -12.84 6.43 -20.27
CA HIS A 363 -12.64 5.31 -19.37
C HIS A 363 -11.66 5.66 -18.25
N SER A 364 -11.54 4.78 -17.26
CA SER A 364 -10.62 4.97 -16.14
C SER A 364 -9.56 3.89 -16.09
N GLN A 365 -8.34 4.29 -15.78
CA GLN A 365 -7.18 3.42 -15.62
C GLN A 365 -6.72 3.46 -14.17
N PHE A 366 -6.36 2.30 -13.62
CA PHE A 366 -5.84 2.18 -12.28
C PHE A 366 -4.39 1.69 -12.32
N ILE A 367 -3.55 2.30 -11.48
CA ILE A 367 -2.18 1.90 -11.19
C ILE A 367 -2.07 1.60 -9.70
N LYS A 368 -1.53 0.43 -9.34
CA LYS A 368 -1.36 0.06 -7.92
C LYS A 368 -0.31 0.94 -7.26
N LYS A 369 -0.60 1.42 -6.06
CA LYS A 369 0.38 2.16 -5.25
C LYS A 369 1.12 1.20 -4.32
N PRO A 370 2.33 1.54 -3.83
CA PRO A 370 3.11 0.62 -3.01
C PRO A 370 2.41 0.16 -1.72
N VAL A 371 1.54 0.98 -1.13
CA VAL A 371 0.70 0.59 0.02
C VAL A 371 -0.24 -0.58 -0.31
N TYR A 372 -0.77 -0.68 -1.52
CA TYR A 372 -1.57 -1.85 -1.93
C TYR A 372 -0.70 -3.10 -2.05
N SER A 373 0.52 -2.97 -2.56
CA SER A 373 1.50 -4.04 -2.62
C SER A 373 1.96 -4.50 -1.24
N LEU A 374 2.05 -3.60 -0.26
CA LEU A 374 2.23 -3.96 1.15
C LEU A 374 1.06 -4.82 1.66
N MET A 375 -0.19 -4.44 1.39
CA MET A 375 -1.35 -5.24 1.81
C MET A 375 -1.29 -6.67 1.24
N ALA A 376 -0.75 -6.82 0.02
CA ALA A 376 -0.44 -8.13 -0.54
C ALA A 376 0.63 -8.88 0.27
N LEU A 377 1.75 -8.25 0.62
CA LEU A 377 2.81 -8.86 1.44
C LEU A 377 2.32 -9.26 2.84
N LEU A 378 1.57 -8.38 3.51
CA LEU A 378 0.96 -8.66 4.82
C LEU A 378 -0.01 -9.85 4.77
N SER A 379 -0.67 -10.07 3.63
CA SER A 379 -1.58 -11.22 3.46
C SER A 379 -0.86 -12.58 3.53
N PHE A 380 0.47 -12.63 3.39
CA PHE A 380 1.26 -13.85 3.51
C PHE A 380 1.60 -14.24 4.96
N LEU A 381 1.53 -13.30 5.90
CA LEU A 381 1.84 -13.53 7.33
C LEU A 381 0.96 -14.60 7.98
N GLY A 382 1.54 -15.57 8.67
CA GLY A 382 0.81 -16.63 9.37
C GLY A 382 -0.03 -16.13 10.57
N ASN A 383 -0.77 -17.07 11.17
CA ASN A 383 -1.68 -16.77 12.30
C ASN A 383 -0.99 -16.87 13.67
N SER A 384 0.24 -17.37 13.74
CA SER A 384 1.00 -17.49 14.98
C SER A 384 2.21 -16.56 14.93
N TRP A 385 2.26 -15.61 15.85
CA TRP A 385 3.37 -14.66 15.97
C TRP A 385 4.58 -15.33 16.63
N ILE A 386 5.76 -15.08 16.08
CA ILE A 386 7.04 -15.52 16.61
C ILE A 386 7.76 -14.29 17.17
N PRO A 387 7.95 -14.19 18.50
CA PRO A 387 8.73 -13.10 19.07
C PRO A 387 10.20 -13.21 18.64
N THR A 388 10.81 -12.10 18.22
CA THR A 388 12.28 -12.03 18.16
C THR A 388 12.85 -11.92 19.59
N PRO A 389 14.11 -12.31 19.85
CA PRO A 389 14.73 -12.17 21.17
C PRO A 389 14.64 -10.75 21.74
N ALA A 390 14.81 -9.73 20.89
CA ALA A 390 14.65 -8.32 21.27
C ALA A 390 13.20 -7.94 21.64
N GLN A 391 12.20 -8.65 21.10
CA GLN A 391 10.78 -8.48 21.43
C GLN A 391 10.32 -9.39 22.59
N ALA A 392 11.13 -10.38 22.97
CA ALA A 392 10.80 -11.35 24.02
C ALA A 392 11.23 -10.89 25.43
N GLN A 393 12.17 -9.96 25.54
CA GLN A 393 12.72 -9.46 26.81
C GLN A 393 12.39 -7.98 26.99
N ALA A 394 11.84 -7.61 28.15
CA ALA A 394 11.52 -6.22 28.51
C ALA A 394 12.75 -5.30 28.69
N GLN A 395 13.97 -5.87 28.67
CA GLN A 395 15.25 -5.20 28.95
C GLN A 395 16.28 -5.38 27.82
N ALA A 396 15.86 -5.79 26.62
CA ALA A 396 16.76 -5.87 25.46
C ALA A 396 17.24 -4.47 25.01
N PRO A 397 18.42 -4.34 24.40
CA PRO A 397 18.88 -3.05 23.84
C PRO A 397 17.82 -2.45 22.94
N SER A 398 17.64 -1.13 23.05
CA SER A 398 16.56 -0.38 22.37
C SER A 398 16.41 -0.87 20.93
N PRO A 399 15.23 -1.37 20.53
CA PRO A 399 15.01 -1.81 19.16
C PRO A 399 15.29 -0.63 18.23
N ASP A 400 15.93 -0.91 17.11
CA ASP A 400 16.20 0.10 16.10
C ASP A 400 14.86 0.75 15.68
N PRO A 401 14.63 2.04 15.96
CA PRO A 401 13.31 2.66 15.78
C PRO A 401 12.89 2.69 14.30
N LEU A 402 13.85 2.58 13.39
CA LEU A 402 13.65 2.60 11.94
C LEU A 402 13.36 1.22 11.34
N LEU A 403 13.59 0.13 12.09
CA LEU A 403 13.46 -1.24 11.59
C LEU A 403 12.36 -2.01 12.33
N THR A 404 11.24 -2.22 11.65
CA THR A 404 10.13 -3.03 12.13
C THR A 404 10.29 -4.48 11.65
N THR A 405 10.03 -5.45 12.53
CA THR A 405 10.04 -6.88 12.20
C THR A 405 8.75 -7.57 12.66
N ILE A 406 8.10 -8.29 11.74
CA ILE A 406 6.96 -9.17 12.03
C ILE A 406 7.31 -10.57 11.55
N ALA A 407 7.47 -11.51 12.48
CA ALA A 407 7.69 -12.92 12.17
C ALA A 407 6.47 -13.75 12.55
N THR A 408 6.05 -14.63 11.63
CA THR A 408 4.86 -15.47 11.82
C THR A 408 5.05 -16.85 11.21
N ARG A 409 4.29 -17.83 11.71
CA ARG A 409 4.22 -19.17 11.11
C ARG A 409 2.78 -19.66 10.92
N SER A 410 2.65 -20.65 10.05
CA SER A 410 1.44 -21.45 9.90
C SER A 410 1.09 -22.19 11.20
N THR A 411 -0.20 -22.35 11.51
CA THR A 411 -0.64 -23.21 12.61
C THR A 411 -0.50 -24.70 12.25
N LYS A 412 -0.45 -25.58 13.25
CA LYS A 412 -0.38 -27.05 13.06
C LYS A 412 -1.53 -27.64 12.21
N ARG A 413 -2.63 -26.89 12.01
CA ARG A 413 -3.78 -27.32 11.18
C ARG A 413 -3.51 -27.24 9.68
N HIS A 414 -2.47 -26.52 9.24
CA HIS A 414 -2.13 -26.43 7.82
C HIS A 414 -1.33 -27.66 7.38
N LYS A 415 -1.77 -28.32 6.30
CA LYS A 415 -1.04 -29.45 5.68
C LYS A 415 0.36 -29.00 5.20
N GLN A 416 0.44 -27.82 4.58
CA GLN A 416 1.70 -27.17 4.21
C GLN A 416 2.13 -26.19 5.31
N ALA A 417 3.33 -26.40 5.86
CA ALA A 417 3.91 -25.48 6.83
C ALA A 417 4.63 -24.32 6.12
N PHE A 418 4.53 -23.11 6.67
CA PHE A 418 5.25 -21.94 6.16
C PHE A 418 5.63 -20.98 7.29
N VAL A 419 6.66 -20.18 7.04
CA VAL A 419 7.15 -19.10 7.91
C VAL A 419 7.28 -17.85 7.06
N SER A 420 6.84 -16.72 7.61
CA SER A 420 6.82 -15.42 6.94
C SER A 420 7.46 -14.38 7.84
N VAL A 421 8.49 -13.70 7.35
CA VAL A 421 9.18 -12.62 8.06
C VAL A 421 9.10 -11.35 7.24
N LEU A 422 8.37 -10.36 7.75
CA LEU A 422 8.27 -9.03 7.18
C LEU A 422 9.26 -8.11 7.88
N LEU A 423 10.09 -7.41 7.11
CA LEU A 423 11.00 -6.36 7.58
C LEU A 423 10.59 -5.05 6.91
N ALA A 424 10.25 -4.03 7.68
CA ALA A 424 10.01 -2.69 7.15
C ALA A 424 11.08 -1.74 7.68
N TYR A 425 11.78 -1.05 6.78
CA TYR A 425 12.82 -0.08 7.11
C TYR A 425 12.39 1.29 6.60
N GLY A 426 12.21 2.25 7.50
CA GLY A 426 11.66 3.55 7.16
C GLY A 426 11.68 4.52 8.34
N ASN A 427 11.63 5.81 8.04
CA ASN A 427 11.34 6.81 9.06
C ASN A 427 9.91 6.64 9.58
N GLU A 428 9.70 6.94 10.85
CA GLU A 428 8.39 6.89 11.50
C GLU A 428 7.59 8.20 11.37
N THR A 429 8.26 9.28 10.94
CA THR A 429 7.68 10.58 10.62
C THR A 429 7.82 10.89 9.14
N TYR A 430 7.04 11.86 8.68
CA TYR A 430 7.07 12.37 7.31
C TYR A 430 8.15 13.45 7.09
N ASP A 431 8.86 13.88 8.13
CA ASP A 431 9.78 15.02 8.05
C ASP A 431 11.02 14.74 7.19
N ASP A 432 11.12 15.65 6.21
CA ASP A 432 12.22 16.10 5.36
C ASP A 432 12.76 15.22 4.22
N ASP A 433 12.81 15.87 3.05
CA ASP A 433 13.19 15.44 1.70
C ASP A 433 14.69 15.15 1.54
N ASN A 434 15.42 15.07 2.65
CA ASN A 434 16.81 14.62 2.72
C ASN A 434 16.89 13.09 2.58
N LEU A 435 16.36 12.56 1.48
CA LEU A 435 16.44 11.18 1.00
C LEU A 435 17.89 10.80 0.63
N ARG A 436 18.82 10.88 1.59
CA ARG A 436 20.01 10.05 1.53
C ARG A 436 19.53 8.62 1.62
N VAL A 437 19.81 7.81 0.60
CA VAL A 437 19.55 6.37 0.61
C VAL A 437 20.42 5.75 1.70
N TYR A 438 19.92 5.72 2.92
CA TYR A 438 20.53 4.97 3.99
C TYR A 438 20.27 3.50 3.70
N SER A 439 21.34 2.73 3.50
CA SER A 439 21.28 1.29 3.36
C SER A 439 21.63 0.65 4.69
N LYS A 440 20.82 -0.29 5.16
CA LYS A 440 21.09 -1.06 6.37
C LYS A 440 21.33 -2.52 6.04
N ASN A 441 22.46 -3.05 6.48
CA ASN A 441 22.76 -4.47 6.35
C ASN A 441 22.14 -5.24 7.53
N VAL A 442 21.33 -6.25 7.19
CA VAL A 442 20.64 -7.12 8.14
C VAL A 442 21.04 -8.57 7.86
N SER A 443 21.46 -9.28 8.90
CA SER A 443 21.65 -10.74 8.86
C SER A 443 20.42 -11.40 9.47
N LEU A 444 19.64 -12.12 8.66
CA LEU A 444 18.48 -12.85 9.15
C LEU A 444 18.86 -14.31 9.40
N ARG A 445 18.67 -14.78 10.62
CA ARG A 445 18.89 -16.17 11.02
C ARG A 445 17.59 -16.80 11.50
N LEU A 446 17.11 -17.78 10.76
CA LEU A 446 15.92 -18.56 11.03
C LEU A 446 16.32 -19.98 11.45
N THR A 447 15.90 -20.42 12.63
CA THR A 447 16.21 -21.74 13.20
C THR A 447 14.93 -22.51 13.54
N GLY A 448 15.03 -23.81 13.77
CA GLY A 448 13.90 -24.63 14.23
C GLY A 448 12.93 -25.05 13.11
N LEU A 449 13.38 -25.10 11.85
CA LEU A 449 12.60 -25.70 10.77
C LEU A 449 12.56 -27.23 10.94
N ASN A 450 11.46 -27.87 10.53
CA ASN A 450 11.32 -29.33 10.65
C ASN A 450 12.21 -30.05 9.62
N ASN A 451 13.08 -30.95 10.09
CA ASN A 451 14.03 -31.74 9.30
C ASN A 451 13.35 -32.75 8.34
N GLU A 452 12.12 -33.18 8.64
CA GLU A 452 11.40 -34.14 7.81
C GLU A 452 10.81 -33.52 6.52
N LYS A 453 10.79 -32.19 6.44
CA LYS A 453 10.21 -31.47 5.31
C LYS A 453 11.29 -30.86 4.43
N THR A 454 11.05 -30.87 3.13
CA THR A 454 11.84 -30.08 2.17
C THR A 454 11.32 -28.65 2.15
N TRP A 455 12.22 -27.68 2.28
CA TRP A 455 11.87 -26.27 2.36
C TRP A 455 12.44 -25.51 1.17
N LYS A 456 11.67 -24.53 0.68
CA LYS A 456 12.15 -23.49 -0.23
C LYS A 456 11.89 -22.13 0.38
N TYR A 457 12.74 -21.16 0.05
CA TYR A 457 12.51 -19.77 0.43
C TYR A 457 12.56 -18.84 -0.78
N THR A 458 11.94 -17.68 -0.64
CA THR A 458 11.96 -16.59 -1.60
C THR A 458 11.88 -15.27 -0.85
N VAL A 459 12.42 -14.20 -1.43
CA VAL A 459 12.42 -12.87 -0.84
C VAL A 459 11.76 -11.89 -1.79
N TYR A 460 10.79 -11.14 -1.27
CA TYR A 460 10.13 -10.04 -1.97
C TYR A 460 10.57 -8.70 -1.38
N LYS A 461 10.64 -7.65 -2.20
CA LYS A 461 10.94 -6.27 -1.82
C LYS A 461 9.96 -5.31 -2.48
N ILE A 462 9.59 -4.26 -1.75
CA ILE A 462 9.14 -2.98 -2.31
C ILE A 462 10.03 -1.87 -1.74
N ASP A 463 10.52 -0.96 -2.59
CA ASP A 463 11.27 0.22 -2.18
C ASP A 463 11.08 1.36 -3.19
N ASN A 464 11.61 2.55 -2.87
CA ASN A 464 11.51 3.72 -3.74
C ASN A 464 12.45 3.68 -4.96
N VAL A 465 13.18 2.58 -5.16
CA VAL A 465 14.11 2.38 -6.28
C VAL A 465 13.47 1.51 -7.35
N ASP A 466 13.00 0.31 -6.99
CA ASP A 466 12.58 -0.72 -7.95
C ASP A 466 11.06 -0.89 -8.05
N SER A 467 10.29 -0.41 -7.06
CA SER A 467 8.84 -0.68 -6.96
C SER A 467 8.03 0.58 -6.71
N ASN A 468 8.34 1.65 -7.44
CA ASN A 468 7.74 2.98 -7.28
C ASN A 468 7.13 3.51 -8.59
N PRO A 469 5.87 3.18 -8.89
CA PRO A 469 5.16 3.71 -10.05
C PRO A 469 5.00 5.24 -10.03
N PHE A 470 4.93 5.85 -8.83
CA PHE A 470 4.80 7.29 -8.66
C PHE A 470 6.05 8.01 -9.19
N LYS A 471 7.25 7.60 -8.75
CA LYS A 471 8.51 8.16 -9.25
C LYS A 471 8.65 8.04 -10.76
N LEU A 472 8.30 6.88 -11.32
CA LEU A 472 8.36 6.66 -12.76
C LEU A 472 7.38 7.56 -13.54
N TRP A 473 6.21 7.85 -12.96
CA TRP A 473 5.26 8.82 -13.52
C TRP A 473 5.79 10.25 -13.47
N GLN A 474 6.50 10.63 -12.39
CA GLN A 474 7.18 11.93 -12.27
C GLN A 474 8.28 12.06 -13.33
N GLU A 475 9.13 11.03 -13.49
CA GLU A 475 10.20 10.98 -14.50
C GLU A 475 9.66 11.07 -15.94
N MET A 476 8.41 10.65 -16.18
CA MET A 476 7.72 10.79 -17.47
C MET A 476 7.07 12.18 -17.68
N GLY A 477 7.28 13.13 -16.76
CA GLY A 477 6.76 14.49 -16.88
C GLY A 477 5.28 14.63 -16.48
N PHE A 478 4.82 13.83 -15.51
CA PHE A 478 3.47 13.93 -14.94
C PHE A 478 2.32 13.82 -15.98
N PRO A 479 2.34 12.84 -16.91
CA PRO A 479 1.33 12.75 -17.95
C PRO A 479 -0.08 12.59 -17.35
N VAL A 480 -0.97 13.53 -17.69
CA VAL A 480 -2.39 13.53 -17.28
C VAL A 480 -3.14 12.34 -17.89
N PHE A 481 -2.87 12.05 -19.17
CA PHE A 481 -3.45 10.93 -19.92
C PHE A 481 -2.34 9.98 -20.36
N PRO A 482 -1.77 9.16 -19.47
CA PRO A 482 -0.63 8.31 -19.80
C PRO A 482 -1.01 7.34 -20.92
N ASN A 483 -0.23 7.31 -21.99
CA ASN A 483 -0.45 6.42 -23.13
C ASN A 483 -0.16 4.94 -22.77
N LYS A 484 -0.45 4.01 -23.69
CA LYS A 484 -0.29 2.57 -23.44
C LYS A 484 1.13 2.17 -23.01
N SER A 485 2.16 2.79 -23.58
CA SER A 485 3.56 2.52 -23.24
C SER A 485 3.89 3.03 -21.83
N GLN A 486 3.47 4.26 -21.51
CA GLN A 486 3.66 4.86 -20.17
C GLN A 486 2.94 4.04 -19.09
N ARG A 487 1.68 3.63 -19.33
CA ARG A 487 0.93 2.74 -18.42
C ARG A 487 1.61 1.39 -18.25
N LYS A 488 2.14 0.80 -19.32
CA LYS A 488 2.88 -0.47 -19.25
C LYS A 488 4.13 -0.34 -18.38
N LYS A 489 4.90 0.73 -18.54
CA LYS A 489 6.08 1.03 -17.71
C LYS A 489 5.72 1.15 -16.23
N MET A 490 4.68 1.92 -15.89
CA MET A 490 4.20 2.03 -14.51
C MET A 490 3.74 0.68 -13.94
N ARG A 491 3.01 -0.13 -14.73
CA ARG A 491 2.53 -1.46 -14.33
C ARG A 491 3.64 -2.48 -14.07
N GLN A 492 4.79 -2.33 -14.73
CA GLN A 492 5.94 -3.22 -14.54
C GLN A 492 6.55 -3.11 -13.13
N VAL A 493 6.37 -1.96 -12.47
CA VAL A 493 6.93 -1.68 -11.13
C VAL A 493 5.86 -1.64 -10.03
N GLU A 494 4.64 -2.11 -10.29
CA GLU A 494 3.55 -2.18 -9.31
C GLU A 494 3.76 -3.29 -8.27
N ALA A 495 4.20 -4.47 -8.71
CA ALA A 495 4.27 -5.67 -7.89
C ALA A 495 5.55 -5.68 -7.05
N PRO A 496 5.56 -6.34 -5.87
CA PRO A 496 6.78 -6.58 -5.13
C PRO A 496 7.82 -7.29 -6.00
N LEU A 497 9.02 -6.72 -6.09
CA LEU A 497 10.15 -7.32 -6.77
C LEU A 497 10.57 -8.60 -6.03
N ARG A 498 10.71 -9.71 -6.76
CA ARG A 498 11.26 -10.94 -6.20
C ARG A 498 12.79 -10.90 -6.31
N LEU A 499 13.46 -10.66 -5.19
CA LEU A 499 14.92 -10.61 -5.10
C LEU A 499 15.57 -11.99 -5.21
N VAL A 500 14.90 -13.02 -4.67
CA VAL A 500 15.40 -14.39 -4.63
C VAL A 500 14.33 -15.31 -5.20
N SER A 501 14.64 -15.99 -6.31
CA SER A 501 13.82 -17.07 -6.85
C SER A 501 13.62 -18.19 -5.82
N PRO A 502 12.60 -19.05 -5.95
CA PRO A 502 12.38 -20.13 -4.97
C PRO A 502 13.57 -21.09 -4.87
N THR A 503 14.38 -20.93 -3.83
CA THR A 503 15.64 -21.66 -3.63
C THR A 503 15.47 -22.74 -2.56
N ASP A 504 16.02 -23.93 -2.82
CA ASP A 504 16.02 -25.03 -1.85
C ASP A 504 16.90 -24.70 -0.63
N LEU A 505 16.38 -25.03 0.55
CA LEU A 505 17.12 -24.98 1.81
C LEU A 505 17.91 -26.28 2.00
N LYS A 506 19.24 -26.16 2.06
CA LYS A 506 20.16 -27.29 2.27
C LYS A 506 20.19 -27.73 3.73
N ASP A 507 20.07 -26.78 4.66
CA ASP A 507 20.14 -27.00 6.11
C ASP A 507 18.79 -26.71 6.79
N THR A 508 18.68 -27.13 8.05
CA THR A 508 17.50 -26.94 8.93
C THR A 508 17.44 -25.54 9.54
N TYR A 509 18.37 -24.68 9.14
CA TYR A 509 18.41 -23.26 9.43
C TYR A 509 18.64 -22.47 8.14
N LEU A 510 18.13 -21.24 8.11
CA LEU A 510 18.33 -20.30 7.03
C LEU A 510 19.11 -19.11 7.57
N GLN A 511 20.26 -18.81 6.96
CA GLN A 511 21.01 -17.58 7.25
C GLN A 511 21.38 -16.89 5.94
N PHE A 512 21.03 -15.61 5.83
CA PHE A 512 21.43 -14.78 4.69
C PHE A 512 21.42 -13.30 5.05
N HIS A 513 22.11 -12.53 4.22
CA HIS A 513 22.28 -11.10 4.39
C HIS A 513 21.36 -10.33 3.43
N LEU A 514 20.70 -9.31 3.95
CA LEU A 514 19.86 -8.39 3.20
C LEU A 514 20.38 -6.96 3.38
N THR A 515 20.38 -6.20 2.29
CA THR A 515 20.61 -4.76 2.32
C THR A 515 19.28 -4.07 2.14
N LEU A 516 18.82 -3.38 3.18
CA LEU A 516 17.54 -2.67 3.20
C LEU A 516 17.77 -1.20 2.86
N ASN A 517 17.18 -0.72 1.76
CA ASN A 517 17.17 0.70 1.41
C ASN A 517 16.09 1.42 2.20
N MET A 518 16.32 2.65 2.63
CA MET A 518 15.25 3.47 3.20
C MET A 518 14.52 4.27 2.10
N PRO A 519 13.18 4.25 2.05
CA PRO A 519 12.27 3.30 2.70
C PRO A 519 12.16 1.98 1.92
N SER A 520 11.97 0.86 2.63
CA SER A 520 11.68 -0.43 2.01
C SER A 520 10.85 -1.35 2.90
N VAL A 521 10.16 -2.29 2.27
CA VAL A 521 9.52 -3.42 2.94
C VAL A 521 9.92 -4.70 2.24
N HIS A 522 10.41 -5.66 3.01
CA HIS A 522 10.83 -6.97 2.54
C HIS A 522 9.97 -8.06 3.18
N LEU A 523 9.65 -9.09 2.41
CA LEU A 523 9.01 -10.31 2.89
C LEU A 523 9.87 -11.51 2.55
N VAL A 524 10.36 -12.20 3.58
CA VAL A 524 11.01 -13.50 3.46
C VAL A 524 9.94 -14.56 3.67
N GLN A 525 9.67 -15.34 2.63
CA GLN A 525 8.67 -16.40 2.65
C GLN A 525 9.37 -17.75 2.56
N VAL A 526 9.22 -18.58 3.59
CA VAL A 526 9.77 -19.93 3.66
C VAL A 526 8.61 -20.92 3.67
N CYS A 527 8.61 -21.84 2.71
CA CYS A 527 7.51 -22.78 2.49
C CYS A 527 8.04 -24.21 2.45
N SER A 528 7.39 -25.11 3.19
CA SER A 528 7.61 -26.54 3.02
C SER A 528 6.95 -27.02 1.73
N LYS A 529 7.46 -28.10 1.14
CA LYS A 529 6.80 -28.78 0.03
C LYS A 529 5.41 -29.24 0.47
N SER A 530 4.41 -29.02 -0.39
CA SER A 530 3.06 -29.52 -0.16
C SER A 530 2.91 -30.92 -0.74
N ASP A 531 2.18 -31.78 -0.03
CA ASP A 531 1.79 -33.11 -0.51
C ASP A 531 0.66 -33.06 -1.55
N THR A 532 0.04 -31.89 -1.73
CA THR A 532 -1.11 -31.70 -2.64
C THR A 532 -0.82 -30.62 -3.66
N LEU A 533 -1.16 -30.89 -4.92
CA LEU A 533 -1.09 -29.89 -5.98
C LEU A 533 -2.05 -28.71 -5.72
N PRO A 534 -1.74 -27.49 -6.20
CA PRO A 534 -2.65 -26.36 -6.14
C PRO A 534 -4.01 -26.68 -6.79
N LYS A 535 -5.09 -26.24 -6.15
CA LYS A 535 -6.45 -26.39 -6.70
C LYS A 535 -6.66 -25.51 -7.93
N ARG A 536 -7.74 -25.75 -8.68
CA ARG A 536 -8.12 -24.92 -9.82
C ARG A 536 -8.54 -23.52 -9.35
N VAL A 537 -8.16 -22.49 -10.13
CA VAL A 537 -8.70 -21.13 -10.02
C VAL A 537 -10.18 -21.13 -10.42
N THR A 538 -11.00 -20.38 -9.70
CA THR A 538 -12.46 -20.29 -9.92
C THR A 538 -12.88 -18.85 -10.16
N SER A 539 -14.12 -18.65 -10.65
CA SER A 539 -14.75 -17.32 -10.75
C SER A 539 -13.89 -16.29 -11.51
N VAL A 540 -13.41 -16.66 -12.71
CA VAL A 540 -12.70 -15.72 -13.57
C VAL A 540 -13.70 -14.70 -14.12
N MET A 541 -13.45 -13.42 -13.87
CA MET A 541 -14.29 -12.30 -14.26
C MET A 541 -13.51 -11.33 -15.15
N PHE A 542 -14.22 -10.72 -16.10
CA PHE A 542 -13.64 -9.76 -17.04
C PHE A 542 -14.32 -8.40 -16.88
N TYR A 543 -13.51 -7.34 -16.77
CA TYR A 543 -13.96 -5.96 -16.67
C TYR A 543 -13.37 -5.20 -17.85
N ASN A 544 -14.22 -4.83 -18.79
CA ASN A 544 -13.80 -4.05 -19.96
C ASN A 544 -13.36 -2.66 -19.52
N VAL A 545 -12.14 -2.27 -19.88
CA VAL A 545 -11.59 -0.95 -19.60
C VAL A 545 -11.71 -0.09 -20.85
N THR A 546 -11.22 -0.60 -21.98
CA THR A 546 -11.34 0.01 -23.32
C THR A 546 -11.64 -1.07 -24.35
N TRP A 547 -11.76 -0.70 -25.62
CA TRP A 547 -11.91 -1.66 -26.73
C TRP A 547 -10.74 -2.67 -26.85
N ASN A 548 -9.57 -2.37 -26.30
CA ASN A 548 -8.36 -3.22 -26.38
C ASN A 548 -7.69 -3.53 -25.03
N GLU A 549 -8.32 -3.16 -23.91
CA GLU A 549 -7.80 -3.42 -22.58
C GLU A 549 -8.91 -3.98 -21.67
N VAL A 550 -8.59 -5.06 -20.97
CA VAL A 550 -9.48 -5.76 -20.06
C VAL A 550 -8.75 -6.04 -18.75
N ILE A 551 -9.46 -5.87 -17.63
CA ILE A 551 -9.01 -6.35 -16.31
C ILE A 551 -9.60 -7.74 -16.09
N ILE A 552 -8.75 -8.67 -15.67
CA ILE A 552 -9.15 -10.05 -15.35
C ILE A 552 -8.95 -10.24 -13.86
N THR A 553 -9.99 -10.68 -13.16
CA THR A 553 -9.93 -11.07 -11.74
C THR A 553 -10.35 -12.52 -11.58
N TRP A 554 -9.95 -13.15 -10.48
CA TRP A 554 -10.27 -14.54 -10.20
C TRP A 554 -10.23 -14.84 -8.69
N LYS A 555 -10.80 -15.98 -8.30
CA LYS A 555 -10.77 -16.48 -6.92
C LYS A 555 -9.91 -17.74 -6.82
N PHE A 556 -9.22 -17.89 -5.70
CA PHE A 556 -8.45 -19.08 -5.38
C PHE A 556 -8.70 -19.51 -3.93
N HIS A 557 -9.37 -20.65 -3.76
CA HIS A 557 -9.72 -21.19 -2.46
C HIS A 557 -8.86 -22.41 -2.12
N SER A 558 -7.73 -22.20 -1.44
CA SER A 558 -6.89 -23.29 -0.93
C SER A 558 -6.18 -22.93 0.37
N SER A 559 -5.99 -23.92 1.24
CA SER A 559 -5.17 -23.83 2.46
C SER A 559 -3.69 -23.55 2.17
N ASN A 560 -3.24 -23.76 0.93
CA ASN A 560 -1.85 -23.65 0.47
C ASN A 560 -1.59 -22.37 -0.35
N ALA A 561 -2.54 -21.41 -0.37
CA ALA A 561 -2.46 -20.22 -1.21
C ALA A 561 -1.24 -19.31 -0.97
N ARG A 562 -0.57 -19.46 0.19
CA ARG A 562 0.58 -18.63 0.62
C ARG A 562 1.93 -19.13 0.10
N CYS A 563 1.97 -20.28 -0.55
CA CYS A 563 3.17 -20.86 -1.13
C CYS A 563 3.03 -21.02 -2.65
N LEU A 564 2.21 -20.18 -3.28
CA LEU A 564 2.07 -20.11 -4.72
C LEU A 564 3.18 -19.25 -5.33
N LEU A 565 3.74 -19.73 -6.44
CA LEU A 565 4.77 -19.00 -7.17
C LEU A 565 4.19 -17.83 -7.98
N ARG A 566 3.18 -18.12 -8.80
CA ARG A 566 2.51 -17.18 -9.69
C ARG A 566 1.24 -17.80 -10.25
N TYR A 567 0.38 -16.97 -10.83
CA TYR A 567 -0.71 -17.40 -11.70
C TYR A 567 -0.24 -17.26 -13.16
N GLU A 568 -0.33 -18.36 -13.92
CA GLU A 568 -0.06 -18.35 -15.36
C GLU A 568 -1.34 -17.98 -16.11
N VAL A 569 -1.25 -16.95 -16.95
CA VAL A 569 -2.37 -16.47 -17.77
C VAL A 569 -2.06 -16.81 -19.23
N GLU A 570 -2.95 -17.59 -19.82
CA GLU A 570 -2.88 -18.05 -21.20
C GLU A 570 -4.10 -17.47 -21.96
N TYR A 571 -3.89 -17.00 -23.19
CA TYR A 571 -4.93 -16.45 -24.05
C TYR A 571 -4.88 -17.09 -25.44
N GLU A 572 -6.05 -17.36 -26.02
CA GLU A 572 -6.18 -17.90 -27.37
C GLU A 572 -6.62 -16.79 -28.33
N PRO A 573 -5.77 -16.40 -29.30
CA PRO A 573 -6.19 -15.53 -30.38
C PRO A 573 -7.29 -16.18 -31.23
N ALA A 574 -8.31 -15.40 -31.60
CA ALA A 574 -9.44 -15.87 -32.40
C ALA A 574 -8.97 -16.60 -33.67
N GLY A 575 -9.51 -17.81 -33.91
CA GLY A 575 -9.28 -18.59 -35.13
C GLY A 575 -8.02 -19.48 -35.15
N LYS A 576 -7.21 -19.51 -34.08
CA LYS A 576 -5.94 -20.25 -34.07
C LYS A 576 -6.10 -21.76 -33.83
N CYS A 577 -7.16 -22.20 -33.17
CA CYS A 577 -7.36 -23.60 -32.79
C CYS A 577 -8.55 -24.29 -33.48
N SER A 578 -9.27 -23.57 -34.35
CA SER A 578 -10.42 -24.06 -35.15
C SER A 578 -10.02 -24.98 -36.31
N SER A 579 -8.74 -25.19 -36.59
CA SER A 579 -8.25 -26.07 -37.68
C SER A 579 -7.86 -27.50 -37.25
N THR A 580 -8.13 -27.92 -36.01
CA THR A 580 -7.53 -29.15 -35.43
C THR A 580 -8.50 -30.26 -35.00
N THR A 581 -9.71 -30.34 -35.59
CA THR A 581 -10.65 -31.45 -35.35
C THR A 581 -10.55 -32.53 -36.42
N ARG A 582 -9.45 -33.29 -36.43
CA ARG A 582 -9.39 -34.68 -36.95
C ARG A 582 -8.07 -35.31 -36.46
N ASN A 583 -8.20 -36.41 -35.72
CA ASN A 583 -7.13 -37.31 -35.22
C ASN A 583 -6.48 -36.97 -33.87
N GLY A 584 -7.14 -37.41 -32.79
CA GLY A 584 -6.59 -38.44 -31.88
C GLY A 584 -5.39 -38.17 -30.97
N SER A 585 -4.71 -37.01 -31.00
CA SER A 585 -3.58 -36.71 -30.10
C SER A 585 -3.74 -35.35 -29.40
N SER A 586 -4.70 -35.24 -28.48
CA SER A 586 -5.39 -33.97 -28.19
C SER A 586 -4.85 -33.10 -27.04
N SER A 587 -3.91 -33.55 -26.19
CA SER A 587 -3.46 -32.75 -25.03
C SER A 587 -2.21 -31.89 -25.29
N ARG A 588 -1.18 -32.43 -25.96
CA ARG A 588 0.07 -31.71 -26.27
C ARG A 588 -0.08 -30.68 -27.41
N ARG A 589 -0.99 -30.91 -28.36
CA ARG A 589 -1.21 -30.01 -29.52
C ARG A 589 -2.09 -28.80 -29.17
N ARG A 590 -3.12 -28.96 -28.32
CA ARG A 590 -3.96 -27.84 -27.82
C ARG A 590 -3.15 -26.75 -27.13
N ARG A 591 -2.09 -27.11 -26.37
CA ARG A 591 -1.20 -26.15 -25.70
C ARG A 591 -0.43 -25.21 -26.64
N ARG A 592 -0.30 -25.52 -27.95
CA ARG A 592 0.41 -24.64 -28.91
C ARG A 592 -0.46 -23.50 -29.45
N CYS A 593 -1.78 -23.58 -29.30
CA CYS A 593 -2.69 -22.52 -29.75
C CYS A 593 -2.69 -21.32 -28.80
N PHE A 594 -2.50 -21.57 -27.51
CA PHE A 594 -2.52 -20.54 -26.48
C PHE A 594 -1.19 -19.78 -26.44
N GLU A 595 -1.28 -18.47 -26.28
CA GLU A 595 -0.15 -17.57 -26.03
C GLU A 595 -0.10 -17.24 -24.54
N ARG A 596 1.10 -17.31 -23.96
CA ARG A 596 1.34 -16.93 -22.56
C ARG A 596 1.52 -15.41 -22.50
N ILE A 597 0.73 -14.75 -21.66
CA ILE A 597 0.81 -13.30 -21.46
C ILE A 597 1.96 -12.94 -20.52
N ASN A 598 2.28 -13.83 -19.58
CA ASN A 598 3.32 -13.64 -18.57
C ASN A 598 4.40 -14.75 -18.62
N PRO A 599 5.05 -15.01 -19.78
CA PRO A 599 6.08 -16.04 -19.87
C PRO A 599 7.29 -15.67 -19.00
N LEU A 600 7.99 -16.68 -18.47
CA LEU A 600 9.34 -16.47 -17.93
C LEU A 600 10.28 -16.09 -19.10
N ASP A 601 11.25 -15.20 -18.89
CA ASP A 601 12.29 -14.88 -19.89
C ASP A 601 13.06 -16.11 -20.37
N VAL A 602 13.04 -17.19 -19.59
CA VAL A 602 13.50 -18.55 -19.94
C VAL A 602 12.93 -19.04 -21.29
N GLY A 603 11.72 -18.63 -21.69
CA GLY A 603 11.12 -19.06 -22.95
C GLY A 603 11.85 -18.54 -24.19
N VAL A 604 12.36 -17.30 -24.14
CA VAL A 604 13.17 -16.71 -25.22
C VAL A 604 14.52 -17.40 -25.25
N PHE A 605 15.15 -17.55 -24.09
CA PHE A 605 16.46 -18.19 -23.95
C PHE A 605 16.48 -19.63 -24.45
N MET A 606 15.48 -20.44 -24.08
CA MET A 606 15.34 -21.82 -24.55
C MET A 606 15.09 -21.92 -26.06
N SER A 607 14.47 -20.91 -26.67
CA SER A 607 14.26 -20.86 -28.12
C SER A 607 15.58 -20.63 -28.86
N PHE A 608 16.39 -19.68 -28.37
CA PHE A 608 17.74 -19.45 -28.88
C PHE A 608 18.65 -20.65 -28.67
N HIS A 609 18.59 -21.27 -27.50
CA HIS A 609 19.37 -22.45 -27.16
C HIS A 609 19.17 -23.60 -28.16
N ARG A 610 17.91 -23.90 -28.51
CA ARG A 610 17.57 -24.97 -29.47
C ARG A 610 17.97 -24.66 -30.90
N VAL A 611 17.95 -23.39 -31.29
CA VAL A 611 18.44 -22.95 -32.61
C VAL A 611 19.96 -23.08 -32.64
N GLY A 612 20.66 -22.65 -31.59
CA GLY A 612 22.10 -22.80 -31.45
C GLY A 612 22.55 -24.25 -31.45
N GLU A 613 21.90 -25.14 -30.68
CA GLU A 613 22.22 -26.58 -30.66
C GLU A 613 22.08 -27.21 -32.05
N ALA A 614 20.97 -26.94 -32.75
CA ALA A 614 20.75 -27.48 -34.09
C ALA A 614 21.77 -26.97 -35.13
N LEU A 615 22.24 -25.73 -34.96
CA LEU A 615 23.26 -25.11 -35.82
C LEU A 615 24.65 -25.68 -35.57
N VAL A 616 25.02 -25.92 -34.31
CA VAL A 616 26.34 -26.46 -33.93
C VAL A 616 26.46 -27.95 -34.26
N ASP A 617 25.39 -28.74 -34.11
CA ASP A 617 25.42 -30.18 -34.34
C ASP A 617 25.53 -30.56 -35.84
N GLY A 618 25.18 -29.64 -36.76
CA GLY A 618 25.36 -29.76 -38.21
C GLY A 618 24.56 -30.88 -38.92
N LYS A 619 23.99 -31.81 -38.14
CA LYS A 619 23.22 -32.98 -38.59
C LYS A 619 21.71 -32.76 -38.56
N ALA A 620 21.25 -31.65 -37.97
CA ALA A 620 19.83 -31.34 -37.86
C ALA A 620 19.26 -30.93 -39.23
N THR A 621 18.36 -31.74 -39.78
CA THR A 621 17.65 -31.46 -41.04
C THR A 621 16.71 -30.26 -40.96
N HIS A 622 16.33 -29.83 -39.76
CA HIS A 622 15.44 -28.69 -39.55
C HIS A 622 15.91 -27.84 -38.38
N ILE A 623 16.21 -26.57 -38.65
CA ILE A 623 16.60 -25.58 -37.64
C ILE A 623 15.35 -24.79 -37.21
N PRO A 624 15.01 -24.76 -35.90
CA PRO A 624 13.71 -24.30 -35.45
C PRO A 624 13.58 -22.76 -35.31
N TYR A 625 14.01 -21.99 -36.31
CA TYR A 625 13.91 -20.52 -36.34
C TYR A 625 12.48 -20.00 -36.14
N ARG A 626 11.46 -20.83 -36.45
CA ARG A 626 10.05 -20.46 -36.30
C ARG A 626 9.53 -20.52 -34.86
N ASN A 627 10.32 -21.04 -33.91
CA ASN A 627 9.88 -21.16 -32.52
C ASN A 627 9.74 -19.81 -31.81
N SER A 628 10.45 -18.75 -32.25
CA SER A 628 10.22 -17.38 -31.77
C SER A 628 10.30 -16.37 -32.91
N LYS A 629 9.52 -15.28 -32.84
CA LYS A 629 9.58 -14.20 -33.84
C LYS A 629 11.00 -13.60 -33.94
N LEU A 630 11.72 -13.56 -32.82
CA LEU A 630 13.08 -13.04 -32.74
C LEU A 630 14.10 -13.96 -33.41
N THR A 631 14.03 -15.28 -33.18
CA THR A 631 14.91 -16.24 -33.88
C THR A 631 14.64 -16.32 -35.38
N ARG A 632 13.42 -16.01 -35.82
CA ARG A 632 13.07 -15.84 -37.24
C ARG A 632 13.65 -14.56 -37.83
N LEU A 633 13.59 -13.44 -37.10
CA LEU A 633 14.18 -12.17 -37.54
C LEU A 633 15.70 -12.27 -37.63
N LEU A 634 16.31 -12.99 -36.69
CA LEU A 634 17.76 -13.19 -36.60
C LEU A 634 18.22 -14.45 -37.34
N GLN A 635 17.38 -15.05 -38.19
CA GLN A 635 17.72 -16.28 -38.91
C GLN A 635 19.01 -16.09 -39.72
N ASP A 636 19.10 -14.98 -40.46
CA ASP A 636 20.27 -14.65 -41.26
C ASP A 636 21.50 -14.38 -40.40
N SER A 637 21.32 -13.75 -39.23
CA SER A 637 22.42 -13.48 -38.30
C SER A 637 22.94 -14.75 -37.61
N LEU A 638 22.05 -15.68 -37.25
CA LEU A 638 22.42 -16.86 -36.45
C LEU A 638 22.95 -18.02 -37.29
N GLY A 639 22.49 -18.21 -38.52
CA GLY A 639 22.90 -19.36 -39.35
C GLY A 639 22.76 -19.14 -40.86
N GLY A 640 22.67 -17.88 -41.29
CA GLY A 640 22.45 -17.51 -42.69
C GLY A 640 23.49 -16.51 -43.20
N ASN A 641 23.07 -15.66 -44.14
CA ASN A 641 24.00 -14.83 -44.92
C ASN A 641 24.32 -13.49 -44.23
N SER A 642 24.99 -13.52 -43.08
CA SER A 642 25.40 -12.31 -42.35
C SER A 642 26.70 -12.49 -41.58
N LEU A 643 27.55 -11.46 -41.60
CA LEU A 643 28.66 -11.30 -40.64
C LEU A 643 28.06 -10.84 -39.31
N THR A 644 28.08 -11.72 -38.32
CA THR A 644 27.39 -11.49 -37.05
C THR A 644 28.38 -11.38 -35.91
N ALA A 645 28.31 -10.27 -35.17
CA ALA A 645 28.96 -10.12 -33.88
C ALA A 645 27.90 -10.27 -32.78
N MET A 646 28.11 -11.21 -31.87
CA MET A 646 27.26 -11.38 -30.69
C MET A 646 27.97 -10.78 -29.47
N ILE A 647 27.32 -9.82 -28.81
CA ILE A 647 27.83 -9.23 -27.57
C ILE A 647 27.07 -9.88 -26.40
N ALA A 648 27.78 -10.69 -25.63
CA ALA A 648 27.25 -11.27 -24.40
C ALA A 648 27.37 -10.26 -23.26
N MET A 649 26.23 -9.76 -22.78
CA MET A 649 26.19 -8.88 -21.62
C MET A 649 26.10 -9.72 -20.36
N VAL A 650 27.14 -9.66 -19.53
CA VAL A 650 27.19 -10.37 -18.26
C VAL A 650 27.22 -9.37 -17.12
N SER A 651 26.54 -9.71 -16.03
CA SER A 651 26.52 -8.90 -14.83
C SER A 651 27.28 -9.62 -13.72
N PRO A 652 28.22 -8.95 -13.03
CA PRO A 652 28.96 -9.55 -11.91
C PRO A 652 28.11 -9.60 -10.62
N ARG A 653 26.84 -9.19 -10.66
CA ARG A 653 25.96 -9.19 -9.49
C ARG A 653 25.50 -10.61 -9.18
N VAL A 654 25.48 -10.96 -7.89
CA VAL A 654 25.02 -12.28 -7.42
C VAL A 654 23.59 -12.61 -7.89
N GLN A 655 22.72 -11.60 -7.99
CA GLN A 655 21.34 -11.75 -8.46
C GLN A 655 21.24 -12.19 -9.92
N ASP A 656 22.24 -11.81 -10.73
CA ASP A 656 22.30 -12.12 -12.16
C ASP A 656 23.22 -13.31 -12.42
N CYS A 657 23.69 -14.02 -11.38
CA CYS A 657 24.67 -15.09 -11.54
C CYS A 657 24.12 -16.24 -12.40
N GLU A 658 22.87 -16.65 -12.18
CA GLU A 658 22.23 -17.68 -13.03
C GLU A 658 22.07 -17.19 -14.46
N GLU A 659 21.54 -15.98 -14.69
CA GLU A 659 21.33 -15.42 -16.03
C GLU A 659 22.65 -15.15 -16.76
N SER A 660 23.67 -14.68 -16.05
CA SER A 660 25.02 -14.48 -16.58
C SER A 660 25.68 -15.82 -16.88
N MET A 661 25.49 -16.84 -16.03
CA MET A 661 25.97 -18.20 -16.30
C MET A 661 25.27 -18.81 -17.51
N TYR A 662 23.95 -18.67 -17.64
CA TYR A 662 23.22 -19.09 -18.84
C TYR A 662 23.72 -18.33 -20.07
N THR A 663 23.87 -17.01 -19.99
CA THR A 663 24.39 -16.15 -21.07
C THR A 663 25.79 -16.60 -21.50
N LEU A 664 26.68 -16.91 -20.56
CA LEU A 664 28.01 -17.46 -20.83
C LEU A 664 27.94 -18.86 -21.46
N MET A 665 27.11 -19.76 -20.93
CA MET A 665 26.91 -21.10 -21.50
C MET A 665 26.30 -21.06 -22.92
N TYR A 666 25.50 -20.05 -23.22
CA TYR A 666 24.97 -19.83 -24.56
C TYR A 666 26.01 -19.19 -25.47
N ALA A 667 26.76 -18.19 -24.99
CA ALA A 667 27.85 -17.58 -25.74
C ALA A 667 28.94 -18.60 -26.13
N ASP A 668 29.29 -19.50 -25.21
CA ASP A 668 30.24 -20.61 -25.43
C ASP A 668 29.77 -21.52 -26.57
N ARG A 669 28.46 -21.80 -26.66
CA ARG A 669 27.90 -22.61 -27.76
C ARG A 669 27.81 -21.85 -29.07
N VAL A 670 27.30 -20.62 -29.05
CA VAL A 670 27.12 -19.80 -30.25
C VAL A 670 28.45 -19.47 -30.92
N LYS A 671 29.55 -19.40 -30.15
CA LYS A 671 30.91 -19.29 -30.66
C LYS A 671 31.26 -20.37 -31.70
N HIS A 672 30.62 -21.55 -31.63
CA HIS A 672 30.86 -22.65 -32.54
C HIS A 672 30.00 -22.61 -33.82
N ILE A 673 29.09 -21.63 -33.94
CA ILE A 673 28.28 -21.49 -35.16
C ILE A 673 29.11 -20.80 -36.23
N GLN A 674 29.17 -21.41 -37.42
CA GLN A 674 29.88 -20.88 -38.58
C GLN A 674 28.87 -20.47 -39.66
N ASN A 675 28.84 -19.18 -39.99
CA ASN A 675 28.05 -18.67 -41.12
C ASN A 675 28.91 -18.65 -42.38
N HIS A 676 28.34 -19.10 -43.50
CA HIS A 676 28.94 -18.89 -44.83
C HIS A 676 28.34 -17.63 -45.44
N VAL A 677 29.08 -16.53 -45.33
CA VAL A 677 28.65 -15.23 -45.85
C VAL A 677 29.11 -15.06 -47.29
N THR A 678 28.16 -14.74 -48.16
CA THR A 678 28.35 -14.36 -49.56
C THR A 678 28.01 -12.88 -49.71
N ILE A 679 28.81 -12.14 -50.48
CA ILE A 679 28.54 -10.73 -50.76
C ILE A 679 27.17 -10.65 -51.44
N ASN A 680 26.22 -10.00 -50.77
CA ASN A 680 24.96 -9.62 -51.37
C ASN A 680 25.27 -8.58 -52.44
N ILE A 681 25.63 -9.02 -53.65
CA ILE A 681 25.64 -8.15 -54.83
C ILE A 681 24.19 -7.73 -54.99
N GLU A 682 23.88 -6.49 -54.61
CA GLU A 682 22.60 -5.87 -54.89
C GLU A 682 22.32 -6.10 -56.37
N SER A 683 21.40 -7.01 -56.66
CA SER A 683 20.91 -7.24 -57.99
C SER A 683 19.99 -6.08 -58.35
N LYS A 684 20.55 -4.88 -58.47
CA LYS A 684 19.94 -3.78 -59.23
C LYS A 684 19.72 -4.16 -60.70
N SER A 685 20.28 -5.29 -61.14
CA SER A 685 20.27 -5.70 -62.53
C SER A 685 19.05 -6.52 -62.98
N VAL A 686 18.27 -7.21 -62.13
CA VAL A 686 17.21 -8.11 -62.69
C VAL A 686 16.02 -7.33 -63.24
N ILE A 687 15.56 -6.29 -62.53
CA ILE A 687 14.44 -5.46 -62.98
C ILE A 687 14.87 -4.57 -64.15
N GLU A 688 16.04 -3.91 -64.08
CA GLU A 688 16.59 -3.13 -65.21
C GLU A 688 16.86 -4.01 -66.45
N ILE A 689 17.35 -5.25 -66.30
CA ILE A 689 17.51 -6.18 -67.42
C ILE A 689 16.15 -6.51 -68.05
N PHE A 690 15.12 -6.76 -67.25
CA PHE A 690 13.78 -7.03 -67.77
C PHE A 690 13.12 -5.79 -68.39
N GLU A 691 13.32 -4.60 -67.83
CA GLU A 691 12.85 -3.33 -68.40
C GLU A 691 13.56 -3.00 -69.72
N THR A 692 14.88 -3.18 -69.78
CA THR A 692 15.68 -3.03 -71.00
C THR A 692 15.23 -4.03 -72.07
N LYS A 693 14.98 -5.29 -71.68
CA LYS A 693 14.49 -6.31 -72.61
C LYS A 693 13.08 -6.01 -73.12
N ILE A 694 12.20 -5.46 -72.27
CA ILE A 694 10.87 -5.00 -72.70
C ILE A 694 11.00 -3.83 -73.67
N ALA A 695 11.92 -2.89 -73.44
CA ALA A 695 12.17 -1.77 -74.35
C ALA A 695 12.68 -2.24 -75.73
N GLU A 696 13.64 -3.17 -75.75
CA GLU A 696 14.15 -3.79 -76.98
C GLU A 696 13.05 -4.50 -77.77
N LEU A 697 12.24 -5.34 -77.10
CA LEU A 697 11.16 -6.09 -77.75
C LEU A 697 10.07 -5.17 -78.30
N ARG A 698 9.75 -4.08 -77.59
CA ARG A 698 8.81 -3.05 -78.08
C ARG A 698 9.35 -2.30 -79.29
N GLN A 699 10.66 -2.03 -79.33
CA GLN A 699 11.29 -1.40 -80.49
C GLN A 699 11.26 -2.33 -81.71
N GLN A 700 11.50 -3.63 -81.53
CA GLN A 700 11.37 -4.62 -82.60
C GLN A 700 9.94 -4.70 -83.13
N LEU A 701 8.95 -4.67 -82.24
CA LEU A 701 7.54 -4.64 -82.61
C LEU A 701 7.20 -3.41 -83.48
N PHE A 702 7.66 -2.23 -83.07
CA PHE A 702 7.46 -0.99 -83.81
C PHE A 702 8.07 -1.04 -85.21
N LEU A 703 9.26 -1.63 -85.36
CA LEU A 703 9.92 -1.80 -86.65
C LEU A 703 9.15 -2.77 -87.57
N LEU A 704 8.59 -3.85 -87.00
CA LEU A 704 7.75 -4.80 -87.74
C LEU A 704 6.42 -4.18 -88.17
N GLU A 705 5.79 -3.36 -87.33
CA GLU A 705 4.58 -2.59 -87.66
C GLU A 705 4.86 -1.59 -88.80
N ALA A 706 6.00 -0.90 -88.77
CA ALA A 706 6.40 -0.01 -89.86
C ALA A 706 6.69 -0.78 -91.17
N ARG A 707 7.18 -2.03 -91.09
CA ARG A 707 7.42 -2.90 -92.25
C ARG A 707 6.11 -3.40 -92.85
N GLU A 708 5.15 -3.82 -92.02
CA GLU A 708 3.79 -4.18 -92.43
C GLU A 708 3.12 -3.02 -93.17
N GLN A 709 3.09 -1.81 -92.59
CA GLN A 709 2.47 -0.66 -93.25
C GLN A 709 3.13 -0.29 -94.59
N LYS A 710 4.45 -0.51 -94.73
CA LYS A 710 5.16 -0.33 -96.00
C LYS A 710 4.78 -1.40 -97.02
N LEU A 711 4.59 -2.64 -96.58
CA LEU A 711 4.16 -3.75 -97.43
C LEU A 711 2.71 -3.57 -97.88
N GLU A 712 1.80 -3.19 -96.97
CA GLU A 712 0.40 -2.85 -97.29
C GLU A 712 0.30 -1.67 -98.28
N LYS A 713 1.14 -0.64 -98.11
CA LYS A 713 1.22 0.49 -99.05
C LYS A 713 1.79 0.07 -100.42
N LYS A 714 2.69 -0.91 -100.47
CA LYS A 714 3.19 -1.50 -101.73
C LYS A 714 2.13 -2.39 -102.39
N GLU A 715 1.34 -3.12 -101.61
CA GLU A 715 0.23 -3.95 -102.07
C GLU A 715 -0.87 -3.11 -102.74
N ARG A 716 -1.19 -1.93 -102.16
CA ARG A 716 -2.11 -0.96 -102.78
C ARG A 716 -1.61 -0.40 -104.12
N LYS A 717 -0.31 -0.51 -104.43
CA LYS A 717 0.31 0.00 -105.68
C LYS A 717 0.64 -1.06 -106.73
N ARG A 718 0.52 -2.38 -106.43
CA ARG A 718 0.80 -3.47 -107.39
C ARG A 718 -0.30 -4.54 -107.28
N HIS A 719 -0.99 -4.82 -108.39
CA HIS A 719 -2.00 -5.89 -108.45
C HIS A 719 -1.39 -7.28 -108.26
N ARG A 720 -1.70 -7.87 -107.10
CA ARG A 720 -1.71 -9.30 -106.70
C ARG A 720 -0.62 -10.22 -107.28
N THR A 721 0.42 -10.46 -106.47
CA THR A 721 1.24 -11.69 -106.52
C THR A 721 1.08 -12.47 -105.22
N SER A 722 0.73 -13.77 -105.31
CA SER A 722 0.48 -14.69 -104.19
C SER A 722 1.63 -14.81 -103.16
N SER A 723 2.84 -14.41 -103.52
CA SER A 723 4.02 -14.55 -102.66
C SER A 723 4.05 -13.59 -101.47
N HIS A 724 3.31 -12.47 -101.49
CA HIS A 724 3.38 -11.45 -100.42
C HIS A 724 2.33 -11.65 -99.31
N SER A 725 1.23 -12.39 -99.54
CA SER A 725 0.26 -12.68 -98.47
C SER A 725 0.86 -13.60 -97.40
N SER A 726 1.70 -14.55 -97.83
CA SER A 726 2.46 -15.41 -96.91
C SER A 726 3.47 -14.61 -96.08
N GLU A 727 4.01 -13.51 -96.61
CA GLU A 727 4.96 -12.64 -95.89
C GLU A 727 4.25 -11.77 -94.85
N LEU A 728 3.03 -11.32 -95.13
CA LEU A 728 2.19 -10.60 -94.17
C LEU A 728 1.71 -11.52 -93.03
N GLU A 729 1.28 -12.75 -93.33
CA GLU A 729 0.93 -13.75 -92.31
C GLU A 729 2.14 -14.08 -91.42
N GLN A 730 3.34 -14.15 -92.00
CA GLN A 730 4.56 -14.40 -91.24
C GLN A 730 4.91 -13.24 -90.30
N ILE A 731 4.71 -11.98 -90.73
CA ILE A 731 4.88 -10.80 -89.88
C ILE A 731 3.86 -10.80 -88.73
N GLU A 732 2.61 -11.18 -88.99
CA GLU A 732 1.56 -11.20 -87.97
C GLU A 732 1.82 -12.27 -86.90
N LEU A 733 2.30 -13.46 -87.31
CA LEU A 733 2.76 -14.50 -86.39
C LEU A 733 3.95 -14.04 -85.54
N GLU A 734 4.91 -13.35 -86.15
CA GLU A 734 6.11 -12.85 -85.46
C GLU A 734 5.76 -11.76 -84.44
N LYS A 735 4.84 -10.84 -84.78
CA LYS A 735 4.28 -9.86 -83.84
C LYS A 735 3.56 -10.55 -82.68
N CYS A 736 2.69 -11.53 -82.96
CA CYS A 736 1.96 -12.24 -81.91
C CYS A 736 2.91 -12.93 -80.93
N SER A 737 3.99 -13.54 -81.44
CA SER A 737 5.06 -14.14 -80.63
C SER A 737 5.76 -13.11 -79.74
N LEU A 738 6.17 -11.96 -80.29
CA LEU A 738 6.81 -10.88 -79.54
C LEU A 738 5.88 -10.30 -78.46
N GLN A 739 4.60 -10.10 -78.77
CA GLN A 739 3.59 -9.66 -77.80
C GLN A 739 3.47 -10.64 -76.63
N ASN A 740 3.47 -11.94 -76.92
CA ASN A 740 3.39 -12.97 -75.88
C ASN A 740 4.65 -13.01 -75.01
N GLN A 741 5.84 -12.84 -75.59
CA GLN A 741 7.07 -12.75 -74.82
C GLN A 741 7.09 -11.53 -73.88
N ILE A 742 6.64 -10.38 -74.37
CA ILE A 742 6.47 -9.17 -73.54
C ILE A 742 5.51 -9.46 -72.38
N ASN A 743 4.34 -10.07 -72.65
CA ASN A 743 3.35 -10.42 -71.63
C ASN A 743 3.88 -11.43 -70.59
N ILE A 744 4.68 -12.41 -71.01
CA ILE A 744 5.29 -13.39 -70.09
C ILE A 744 6.30 -12.70 -69.17
N ILE A 745 7.15 -11.82 -69.72
CA ILE A 745 8.14 -11.08 -68.93
C ILE A 745 7.45 -10.11 -67.97
N GLN A 746 6.40 -9.41 -68.42
CA GLN A 746 5.57 -8.54 -67.55
C GLN A 746 4.86 -9.33 -66.44
N LYS A 747 4.32 -10.52 -66.74
CA LYS A 747 3.71 -11.40 -65.72
C LYS A 747 4.74 -11.97 -64.74
N LYS A 748 5.98 -12.19 -65.15
CA LYS A 748 7.07 -12.59 -64.25
C LYS A 748 7.46 -11.48 -63.27
N ILE A 749 7.34 -10.21 -63.67
CA ILE A 749 7.46 -9.06 -62.75
C ILE A 749 6.29 -9.05 -61.74
N LEU A 750 5.08 -9.42 -62.17
CA LEU A 750 3.87 -9.45 -61.34
C LEU A 750 3.89 -10.51 -60.21
N ILE A 751 4.61 -11.62 -60.40
CA ILE A 751 4.72 -12.71 -59.41
C ILE A 751 5.80 -12.41 -58.34
N GLY A 752 6.61 -11.37 -58.55
CA GLY A 752 7.62 -10.86 -57.61
C GLY A 752 7.10 -9.95 -56.49
N GLY A 753 5.77 -9.78 -56.37
CA GLY A 753 5.13 -9.25 -55.17
C GLY A 753 5.39 -7.77 -54.90
N GLU A 754 4.81 -6.87 -55.71
CA GLU A 754 4.18 -5.64 -55.23
C GLU A 754 3.40 -4.95 -56.38
N ASN A 755 2.08 -4.80 -56.20
CA ASN A 755 1.16 -4.26 -57.20
C ASN A 755 1.11 -2.72 -57.05
N LEU A 756 1.98 -2.00 -57.78
CA LEU A 756 2.16 -0.55 -57.62
C LEU A 756 0.91 0.28 -57.95
N ILE A 757 -0.02 -0.23 -58.75
CA ILE A 757 -1.27 0.46 -59.10
C ILE A 757 -2.27 0.40 -57.92
N GLU A 758 -2.40 -0.76 -57.28
CA GLU A 758 -3.20 -0.90 -56.05
C GLU A 758 -2.57 -0.13 -54.89
N LYS A 759 -1.24 -0.12 -54.77
CA LYS A 759 -0.55 0.74 -53.79
C LYS A 759 -0.79 2.21 -54.08
N ALA A 760 -0.71 2.67 -55.33
CA ALA A 760 -0.97 4.08 -55.66
C ALA A 760 -2.43 4.47 -55.38
N GLN A 761 -3.39 3.57 -55.64
CA GLN A 761 -4.80 3.78 -55.29
C GLN A 761 -5.03 3.78 -53.78
N GLN A 762 -4.46 2.82 -53.03
CA GLN A 762 -4.50 2.81 -51.57
C GLN A 762 -3.80 4.03 -50.97
N GLN A 763 -2.71 4.49 -51.58
CA GLN A 763 -1.93 5.64 -51.12
C GLN A 763 -2.66 6.94 -51.42
N MET A 764 -3.39 7.06 -52.54
CA MET A 764 -4.32 8.16 -52.82
C MET A 764 -5.52 8.16 -51.86
N GLU A 765 -6.09 7.00 -51.57
CA GLU A 765 -7.21 6.88 -50.63
C GLU A 765 -6.77 7.18 -49.18
N LEU A 766 -5.57 6.74 -48.80
CA LEU A 766 -4.91 7.14 -47.55
C LEU A 766 -4.60 8.64 -47.53
N LEU A 767 -4.21 9.24 -48.66
CA LEU A 767 -3.99 10.68 -48.75
C LEU A 767 -5.29 11.46 -48.57
N ASP A 768 -6.39 11.05 -49.22
CA ASP A 768 -7.70 11.69 -49.11
C ASP A 768 -8.29 11.58 -47.69
N ASN A 769 -8.14 10.40 -47.07
CA ASN A 769 -8.50 10.21 -45.66
C ASN A 769 -7.63 11.05 -44.73
N SER A 770 -6.33 11.15 -45.00
CA SER A 770 -5.41 12.00 -44.25
C SER A 770 -5.75 13.49 -44.44
N PHE A 771 -6.17 13.92 -45.63
CA PHE A 771 -6.60 15.30 -45.88
C PHE A 771 -7.88 15.66 -45.13
N LYS A 772 -8.88 14.76 -45.09
CA LYS A 772 -10.09 14.93 -44.27
C LYS A 772 -9.77 14.95 -42.79
N GLU A 773 -8.84 14.09 -42.35
CA GLU A 773 -8.36 14.07 -40.97
C GLU A 773 -7.60 15.35 -40.62
N ILE A 774 -6.76 15.87 -41.51
CA ILE A 774 -6.07 17.17 -41.36
C ILE A 774 -7.08 18.31 -41.27
N GLN A 775 -8.13 18.35 -42.10
CA GLN A 775 -9.19 19.36 -41.99
C GLN A 775 -9.95 19.27 -40.65
N HIS A 776 -10.28 18.06 -40.21
CA HIS A 776 -10.94 17.86 -38.92
C HIS A 776 -10.02 18.25 -37.75
N LEU A 777 -8.72 17.93 -37.86
CA LEU A 777 -7.70 18.33 -36.90
C LEU A 777 -7.49 19.84 -36.89
N ASP A 778 -7.53 20.51 -38.04
CA ASP A 778 -7.37 21.97 -38.13
C ASP A 778 -8.58 22.70 -37.53
N HIS A 779 -9.80 22.20 -37.79
CA HIS A 779 -11.01 22.70 -37.11
C HIS A 779 -10.97 22.47 -35.60
N SER A 780 -10.55 21.26 -35.17
CA SER A 780 -10.36 20.93 -33.75
C SER A 780 -9.27 21.78 -33.11
N HIS A 781 -8.20 22.08 -33.84
CA HIS A 781 -7.10 22.92 -33.39
C HIS A 781 -7.52 24.39 -33.25
N SER A 782 -8.38 24.89 -34.15
CA SER A 782 -9.00 26.21 -34.01
C SER A 782 -9.88 26.29 -32.77
N LEU A 783 -10.73 25.28 -32.53
CA LEU A 783 -11.57 25.22 -31.33
C LEU A 783 -10.71 25.09 -30.05
N LEU A 784 -9.64 24.30 -30.10
CA LEU A 784 -8.68 24.16 -29.01
C LEU A 784 -7.95 25.47 -28.71
N LYS A 785 -7.59 26.27 -29.72
CA LYS A 785 -7.01 27.60 -29.53
C LYS A 785 -7.98 28.54 -28.82
N GLU A 786 -9.25 28.50 -29.19
CA GLU A 786 -10.28 29.31 -28.54
C GLU A 786 -10.52 28.86 -27.09
N ILE A 787 -10.61 27.56 -26.83
CA ILE A 787 -10.70 27.01 -25.47
C ILE A 787 -9.45 27.34 -24.66
N LEU A 788 -8.24 27.22 -25.24
CA LEU A 788 -6.99 27.59 -24.60
C LEU A 788 -6.96 29.07 -24.23
N PHE A 789 -7.45 29.94 -25.09
CA PHE A 789 -7.56 31.38 -24.81
C PHE A 789 -8.48 31.66 -23.61
N TYR A 790 -9.67 31.04 -23.57
CA TYR A 790 -10.57 31.18 -22.42
C TYR A 790 -9.98 30.57 -21.14
N LYS A 791 -9.28 29.43 -21.25
CA LYS A 791 -8.61 28.77 -20.13
C LYS A 791 -7.40 29.54 -19.62
N GLU A 792 -6.64 30.22 -20.47
CA GLU A 792 -5.56 31.13 -20.05
C GLU A 792 -6.13 32.33 -19.30
N LYS A 793 -7.26 32.87 -19.74
CA LYS A 793 -7.96 33.95 -19.02
C LYS A 793 -8.45 33.50 -17.64
N GLU A 794 -9.09 32.32 -17.55
CA GLU A 794 -9.45 31.71 -16.26
C GLU A 794 -8.21 31.47 -15.38
N LYS A 795 -7.13 30.91 -15.94
CA LYS A 795 -5.87 30.68 -15.23
C LYS A 795 -5.30 31.99 -14.67
N THR A 796 -5.33 33.08 -15.42
CA THR A 796 -4.86 34.37 -14.91
C THR A 796 -5.73 34.93 -13.80
N LEU A 797 -7.05 34.67 -13.80
CA LEU A 797 -7.94 35.04 -12.70
C LEU A 797 -7.60 34.22 -11.44
N VAL A 798 -7.53 32.90 -11.58
CA VAL A 798 -7.20 32.00 -10.47
C VAL A 798 -5.79 32.26 -9.93
N GLN A 799 -4.83 32.62 -10.79
CA GLN A 799 -3.48 32.99 -10.36
C GLN A 799 -3.46 34.29 -9.54
N LYS A 800 -4.35 35.25 -9.83
CA LYS A 800 -4.49 36.46 -9.01
C LYS A 800 -5.11 36.12 -7.65
N GLU A 801 -6.21 35.39 -7.63
CA GLU A 801 -6.82 34.92 -6.36
C GLU A 801 -5.84 34.08 -5.53
N TYR A 802 -5.04 33.24 -6.19
CA TYR A 802 -4.01 32.45 -5.53
C TYR A 802 -2.86 33.31 -4.99
N ALA A 803 -2.46 34.38 -5.69
CA ALA A 803 -1.45 35.31 -5.19
C ALA A 803 -1.95 36.09 -3.96
N ASP A 804 -3.22 36.53 -3.98
CA ASP A 804 -3.84 37.21 -2.85
C ASP A 804 -3.92 36.29 -1.62
N LEU A 805 -4.32 35.02 -1.81
CA LEU A 805 -4.32 34.01 -0.76
C LEU A 805 -2.90 33.69 -0.25
N GLN A 806 -1.89 33.69 -1.11
CA GLN A 806 -0.50 33.51 -0.70
C GLN A 806 0.03 34.66 0.16
N GLU A 807 -0.42 35.89 -0.07
CA GLU A 807 -0.07 37.01 0.81
C GLU A 807 -0.77 36.88 2.18
N GLU A 808 -2.03 36.44 2.22
CA GLU A 808 -2.73 36.14 3.47
C GLU A 808 -2.04 35.01 4.26
N ASP A 809 -1.64 33.93 3.59
CA ASP A 809 -0.91 32.81 4.19
C ASP A 809 0.43 33.28 4.79
N LYS A 810 1.20 34.13 4.08
CA LYS A 810 2.46 34.69 4.63
C LYS A 810 2.24 35.50 5.90
N VAL A 811 1.17 36.28 5.97
CA VAL A 811 0.81 37.04 7.17
C VAL A 811 0.41 36.11 8.30
N LEU A 812 -0.28 35.02 8.00
CA LEU A 812 -0.68 34.03 9.00
C LEU A 812 0.51 33.22 9.50
N ASP A 813 1.43 32.81 8.61
CA ASP A 813 2.67 32.10 8.95
C ASP A 813 3.57 32.94 9.86
N ALA A 814 3.70 34.24 9.57
CA ALA A 814 4.43 35.16 10.45
C ALA A 814 3.81 35.24 11.85
N LYS A 815 2.48 35.23 11.96
CA LYS A 815 1.78 35.18 13.25
C LYS A 815 1.98 33.84 13.95
N ILE A 816 1.98 32.73 13.20
CA ILE A 816 2.26 31.39 13.75
C ILE A 816 3.67 31.37 14.33
N GLU A 817 4.68 31.82 13.59
CA GLU A 817 6.08 31.86 14.05
C GLU A 817 6.23 32.73 15.31
N GLU A 818 5.54 33.86 15.38
CA GLU A 818 5.51 34.70 16.58
C GLU A 818 4.87 33.98 17.77
N THR A 819 3.74 33.29 17.57
CA THR A 819 3.09 32.51 18.63
C THR A 819 3.93 31.32 19.08
N GLU A 820 4.63 30.64 18.17
CA GLU A 820 5.55 29.54 18.49
C GLU A 820 6.73 30.03 19.34
N LYS A 821 7.29 31.21 19.04
CA LYS A 821 8.32 31.84 19.89
C LYS A 821 7.80 32.10 21.30
N LEU A 822 6.56 32.59 21.42
CA LEU A 822 5.93 32.82 22.73
C LEU A 822 5.69 31.50 23.49
N ILE A 823 5.23 30.45 22.81
CA ILE A 823 5.02 29.12 23.40
C ILE A 823 6.34 28.52 23.86
N ASN A 824 7.39 28.55 23.05
CA ASN A 824 8.71 28.02 23.41
C ASN A 824 9.29 28.75 24.63
N LYS A 825 9.14 30.08 24.68
CA LYS A 825 9.54 30.86 25.86
C LYS A 825 8.75 30.47 27.11
N ALA A 826 7.44 30.22 26.98
CA ALA A 826 6.61 29.76 28.09
C ALA A 826 7.03 28.35 28.55
N LEU A 827 7.36 27.44 27.62
CA LEU A 827 7.83 26.10 27.92
C LEU A 827 9.18 26.09 28.64
N GLU A 828 10.12 26.95 28.23
CA GLU A 828 11.41 27.12 28.92
C GLU A 828 11.20 27.56 30.37
N ILE A 829 10.34 28.57 30.60
CA ILE A 829 10.01 29.04 31.95
C ILE A 829 9.41 27.90 32.80
N LEU A 830 8.49 27.12 32.20
CA LEU A 830 7.84 26.01 32.88
C LEU A 830 8.84 24.91 33.25
N HIS A 831 9.79 24.61 32.35
CA HIS A 831 10.86 23.64 32.61
C HIS A 831 11.80 24.10 33.74
N THR A 832 12.19 25.38 33.75
CA THR A 832 13.01 25.94 34.84
C THR A 832 12.25 25.85 36.17
N LYS A 833 10.96 26.18 36.19
CA LYS A 833 10.13 26.09 37.40
C LYS A 833 9.98 24.67 37.91
N GLU A 834 9.81 23.70 37.01
CA GLU A 834 9.75 22.29 37.40
C GLU A 834 11.09 21.83 38.00
N GLN A 835 12.23 22.22 37.42
CA GLN A 835 13.55 21.90 37.99
C GLN A 835 13.75 22.53 39.38
N GLU A 836 13.36 23.80 39.57
CA GLU A 836 13.39 24.46 40.88
C GLU A 836 12.57 23.68 41.92
N TYR A 837 11.36 23.27 41.56
CA TYR A 837 10.47 22.51 42.43
C TYR A 837 11.05 21.12 42.79
N GLN A 838 11.62 20.41 41.82
CA GLN A 838 12.27 19.12 42.06
C GLN A 838 13.49 19.26 42.99
N ASN A 839 14.30 20.31 42.80
CA ASN A 839 15.44 20.59 43.66
C ASN A 839 15.01 20.88 45.11
N GLU A 840 13.92 21.64 45.29
CA GLU A 840 13.36 21.95 46.60
C GLU A 840 12.84 20.67 47.29
N ILE A 841 12.11 19.81 46.58
CA ILE A 841 11.67 18.50 47.08
C ILE A 841 12.87 17.65 47.53
N CYS A 842 13.92 17.55 46.70
CA CYS A 842 15.10 16.78 47.03
C CYS A 842 15.81 17.30 48.30
N SER A 843 15.91 18.62 48.45
CA SER A 843 16.49 19.26 49.64
C SER A 843 15.68 18.99 50.91
N LEU A 844 14.35 19.11 50.82
CA LEU A 844 13.44 18.82 51.93
C LEU A 844 13.50 17.34 52.35
N LEU A 845 13.54 16.42 51.38
CA LEU A 845 13.68 14.98 51.64
C LEU A 845 15.02 14.65 52.31
N HIS A 846 16.12 15.31 51.89
CA HIS A 846 17.42 15.11 52.53
C HIS A 846 17.40 15.60 53.98
N THR A 847 16.83 16.77 54.23
CA THR A 847 16.69 17.36 55.57
C THR A 847 15.84 16.45 56.48
N ASN A 848 14.72 15.94 55.96
CA ASN A 848 13.85 15.03 56.70
C ASN A 848 14.58 13.72 57.07
N LYS A 849 15.35 13.13 56.13
CA LYS A 849 16.18 11.95 56.41
C LYS A 849 17.25 12.22 57.46
N TYR A 850 17.91 13.38 57.43
CA TYR A 850 18.90 13.76 58.42
C TYR A 850 18.28 13.91 59.82
N LEU A 851 17.17 14.64 59.92
CA LEU A 851 16.44 14.82 61.18
C LEU A 851 15.92 13.49 61.74
N ALA A 852 15.44 12.59 60.89
CA ALA A 852 15.00 11.26 61.29
C ALA A 852 16.15 10.42 61.90
N LYS A 853 17.37 10.53 61.36
CA LYS A 853 18.56 9.86 61.92
C LYS A 853 18.98 10.45 63.27
N GLU A 854 19.01 11.78 63.39
CA GLU A 854 19.30 12.46 64.66
C GLU A 854 18.28 12.07 65.74
N LEU A 855 16.99 12.08 65.40
CA LEU A 855 15.92 11.64 66.30
C LEU A 855 16.10 10.18 66.74
N ALA A 856 16.41 9.28 65.81
CA ALA A 856 16.64 7.87 66.12
C ALA A 856 17.85 7.69 67.06
N LEU A 857 18.93 8.45 66.85
CA LEU A 857 20.11 8.43 67.71
C LEU A 857 19.79 8.94 69.12
N VAL A 858 19.09 10.07 69.23
CA VAL A 858 18.67 10.64 70.52
C VAL A 858 17.76 9.66 71.26
N GLN A 859 16.78 9.06 70.56
CA GLN A 859 15.91 8.04 71.15
C GLN A 859 16.70 6.80 71.63
N PHE A 860 17.71 6.37 70.87
CA PHE A 860 18.57 5.26 71.27
C PHE A 860 19.39 5.58 72.52
N ILE A 861 20.04 6.75 72.56
CA ILE A 861 20.81 7.19 73.74
C ILE A 861 19.90 7.27 74.97
N ILE A 862 18.72 7.87 74.83
CA ILE A 862 17.74 7.96 75.92
C ILE A 862 17.38 6.57 76.43
N LYS A 863 17.13 5.61 75.51
CA LYS A 863 16.73 4.24 75.87
C LYS A 863 17.82 3.47 76.63
N GLU A 864 19.09 3.62 76.25
CA GLU A 864 20.21 2.89 76.86
C GLU A 864 20.79 3.58 78.11
N SER A 865 20.79 4.92 78.14
CA SER A 865 21.50 5.69 79.18
C SER A 865 20.59 6.20 80.30
N VAL A 866 19.27 6.21 80.11
CA VAL A 866 18.32 6.74 81.10
C VAL A 866 17.37 5.64 81.56
N PRO A 867 17.39 5.25 82.86
CA PRO A 867 16.46 4.25 83.38
C PRO A 867 15.00 4.69 83.19
N LYS A 868 14.12 3.76 82.83
CA LYS A 868 12.70 4.06 82.53
C LYS A 868 11.97 4.80 83.64
N SER A 869 12.27 4.51 84.91
CA SER A 869 11.66 5.19 86.06
C SER A 869 11.89 6.70 86.06
N TYR A 870 13.09 7.15 85.65
CA TYR A 870 13.42 8.57 85.55
C TYR A 870 12.76 9.23 84.33
N LEU A 871 12.61 8.49 83.21
CA LEU A 871 11.92 9.01 82.03
C LEU A 871 10.43 9.23 82.28
N ASP A 872 9.79 8.35 83.04
CA ASP A 872 8.38 8.48 83.38
C ASP A 872 8.14 9.63 84.37
N GLU A 873 9.07 9.84 85.32
CA GLU A 873 9.06 10.99 86.23
C GLU A 873 9.27 12.31 85.48
N LEU A 874 10.23 12.37 84.54
CA LEU A 874 10.45 13.52 83.66
C LEU A 874 9.22 13.82 82.78
N LYS A 875 8.62 12.81 82.16
CA LYS A 875 7.40 12.97 81.35
C LYS A 875 6.22 13.50 82.17
N SER A 876 6.11 13.13 83.44
CA SER A 876 5.07 13.65 84.34
C SER A 876 5.27 15.12 84.73
N GLY A 877 6.51 15.64 84.64
CA GLY A 877 6.87 17.02 84.97
C GLY A 877 6.99 17.98 83.77
N ILE A 878 6.74 17.49 82.55
CA ILE A 878 6.78 18.27 81.30
C ILE A 878 5.42 18.92 81.06
N VAL A 879 5.41 20.22 80.81
CA VAL A 879 4.21 21.00 80.48
C VAL A 879 4.47 21.78 79.20
N TRP A 880 3.54 21.70 78.25
CA TRP A 880 3.58 22.53 77.05
C TRP A 880 3.20 23.97 77.39
N ASP A 881 4.05 24.92 77.02
CA ASP A 881 3.78 26.35 77.15
C ASP A 881 3.29 26.89 75.79
N ASN A 882 1.99 27.20 75.72
CA ASN A 882 1.36 27.74 74.51
C ASN A 882 1.88 29.14 74.13
N ASP A 883 2.34 29.93 75.09
CA ASP A 883 2.80 31.31 74.83
C ASP A 883 4.18 31.30 74.17
N ASN A 884 5.04 30.35 74.58
CA ASN A 884 6.39 30.21 74.03
C ASN A 884 6.51 29.12 72.94
N GLN A 885 5.45 28.34 72.70
CA GLN A 885 5.41 27.21 71.75
C GLN A 885 6.54 26.19 72.00
N ASP A 886 6.81 25.87 73.26
CA ASP A 886 7.86 24.91 73.65
C ASP A 886 7.47 24.09 74.90
N TRP A 887 8.09 22.92 75.06
CA TRP A 887 7.91 22.07 76.24
C TRP A 887 8.82 22.52 77.39
N GLN A 888 8.23 22.82 78.55
CA GLN A 888 8.98 23.19 79.76
C GLN A 888 8.99 22.05 80.78
N VAL A 889 10.15 21.85 81.42
CA VAL A 889 10.33 20.89 82.52
C VAL A 889 10.37 21.64 83.84
N LYS A 890 9.47 21.33 84.77
CA LYS A 890 9.49 21.96 86.12
C LYS A 890 10.76 21.58 86.90
N GLY A 891 11.43 22.56 87.50
CA GLY A 891 12.53 22.34 88.45
C GLY A 891 13.95 22.25 87.87
N ILE A 892 14.13 22.47 86.56
CA ILE A 892 15.43 22.35 85.87
C ILE A 892 16.52 23.31 86.38
N ALA A 893 16.12 24.39 87.06
CA ALA A 893 17.02 25.40 87.64
C ALA A 893 17.88 24.87 88.80
N TYR A 894 17.53 23.73 89.40
CA TYR A 894 18.23 23.15 90.56
C TYR A 894 19.20 22.00 90.18
N CYS A 895 19.42 21.74 88.89
CA CYS A 895 20.35 20.72 88.42
C CYS A 895 21.81 21.24 88.43
N GLY A 896 22.74 20.46 89.01
CA GLY A 896 24.09 20.89 89.41
C GLY A 896 25.01 21.46 88.31
N ASN A 897 24.69 21.29 87.02
CA ASN A 897 25.47 21.86 85.91
C ASN A 897 25.13 23.33 85.60
N SER A 898 24.10 23.90 86.23
CA SER A 898 23.72 25.32 86.12
C SER A 898 24.26 26.21 87.25
N LEU A 899 25.07 25.66 88.17
CA LEU A 899 25.63 26.36 89.33
C LEU A 899 27.15 26.58 89.17
N ARG A 900 27.58 27.77 88.70
CA ARG A 900 28.94 28.30 89.01
C ARG A 900 28.99 29.83 89.20
N ARG A 901 29.25 30.18 90.47
CA ARG A 901 29.97 31.32 91.08
C ARG A 901 29.90 32.72 90.44
N THR A 902 29.07 33.58 91.01
CA THR A 902 29.13 35.05 90.94
C THR A 902 30.15 35.61 91.94
N SER A 903 31.02 36.54 91.52
CA SER A 903 31.85 37.34 92.43
C SER A 903 31.54 38.83 92.30
N SER A 904 31.12 39.36 93.45
CA SER A 904 31.24 40.73 94.00
C SER A 904 30.39 41.90 93.46
N CYS A 905 29.36 42.21 94.26
CA CYS A 905 29.19 43.43 95.08
C CYS A 905 28.24 44.54 94.58
N GLY A 906 27.17 44.75 95.36
CA GLY A 906 26.21 45.84 95.27
C GLY A 906 24.81 45.40 95.74
N ILE A 907 24.57 45.45 97.05
CA ILE A 907 23.32 45.02 97.71
C ILE A 907 22.20 46.05 97.43
N VAL A 908 21.03 45.57 96.99
CA VAL A 908 19.72 46.18 97.29
C VAL A 908 18.75 45.05 97.66
N GLU A 909 18.01 45.25 98.75
CA GLU A 909 17.19 44.27 99.44
C GLU A 909 15.85 43.94 98.76
N SER A 910 15.51 42.66 98.84
CA SER A 910 14.18 42.02 98.90
C SER A 910 13.10 42.36 97.85
N SER A 911 12.63 41.33 97.14
CA SER A 911 11.37 40.62 97.47
C SER A 911 10.86 39.83 96.25
N ASN A 912 11.11 38.52 96.23
CA ASN A 912 10.29 37.43 95.66
C ASN A 912 11.20 36.26 95.17
N PRO A 913 11.27 35.12 95.88
CA PRO A 913 12.16 34.01 95.52
C PRO A 913 11.66 33.12 94.36
N ARG A 914 10.69 33.59 93.55
CA ARG A 914 10.09 32.79 92.45
C ARG A 914 10.55 33.14 91.04
N ALA A 915 11.57 33.98 90.86
CA ALA A 915 11.98 34.38 89.50
C ALA A 915 13.50 34.46 89.33
N VAL A 916 14.13 33.32 89.01
CA VAL A 916 15.39 33.29 88.26
C VAL A 916 15.37 32.10 87.30
N TYR A 917 14.92 32.32 86.06
CA TYR A 917 15.19 31.42 84.94
C TYR A 917 16.12 32.17 83.97
N LEU A 918 17.33 31.64 83.74
CA LEU A 918 18.25 32.16 82.72
C LEU A 918 18.06 31.38 81.42
N ASN A 919 17.80 32.11 80.33
CA ASN A 919 17.62 31.59 78.97
C ASN A 919 18.93 31.11 78.34
N TYR A 920 18.89 29.95 77.67
CA TYR A 920 20.00 29.49 76.80
C TYR A 920 19.80 30.01 75.37
N ARG A 921 20.68 30.90 74.93
CA ARG A 921 20.66 31.52 73.60
C ARG A 921 21.36 30.61 72.58
N ARG A 922 20.62 29.95 71.69
CA ARG A 922 21.21 29.27 70.51
C ARG A 922 21.80 30.34 69.57
N LYS A 923 23.12 30.34 69.39
CA LYS A 923 23.84 31.23 68.47
C LYS A 923 23.39 30.94 67.03
N SER A 924 22.61 31.85 66.45
CA SER A 924 22.45 31.98 65.01
C SER A 924 23.75 32.53 64.40
N LYS A 925 24.25 31.92 63.32
CA LYS A 925 24.82 32.61 62.15
C LYS A 925 25.37 31.60 61.14
N SER A 926 24.74 31.50 59.98
CA SER A 926 25.40 31.90 58.74
C SER A 926 24.34 32.38 57.73
N LYS A 927 24.65 33.49 57.05
CA LYS A 927 23.89 34.12 55.97
C LYS A 927 24.60 33.79 54.65
N SER A 928 23.84 33.52 53.59
CA SER A 928 24.12 33.87 52.18
C SER A 928 22.89 33.41 51.37
N ARG A 929 22.04 34.30 50.81
CA ARG A 929 22.14 35.00 49.51
C ARG A 929 22.29 34.03 48.31
N TYR A 930 21.23 34.06 47.48
CA TYR A 930 21.01 33.53 46.12
C TYR A 930 21.22 32.04 45.89
#